data_AF-A0A964LBJ2-F1
#
_entry.id   AF-A0A964LBJ2-F1
#
_cell.length_a   1.000
_cell.length_b   1.000
_cell.length_c   1.000
_cell.angle_alpha   90.00
_cell.angle_beta   90.00
_cell.angle_gamma   90.00
#
_symmetry.space_group_name_H-M   'P 1'
#
loop_
_entity.id
_entity.type
_entity.pdbx_description
1 polymer ?
#
loop_
_entity_poly.entity_id
_entity_poly.type
_entity_poly.pdbx_seq_one_letter_code
_entity_poly.pdbx_strand_id
1 'polypeptide(L)'
;MAQETSPAPAKPSWTKIFTAFKVALEWKKLVLAAAGIFLAWVGWSAIGWTFYTMRTFEPVFVFDVNPEKKKEPAEVQAEWTRFKARRASWNLLHELAGSLSDPRLVVDAGDVATDVDEYILLERWAKGYQTHAEPVVVSGIKDDEATLELPKNGPKVKITPVGNEAKALLPSLGKAGLTIGAVTLWEQTVLKKVGEADEKQVNRGIEINNTRFNVESGFKELKEIREGAMDLADIVKAAANADSSLGKKALQKFREHLKNPKIKPAGKMRTSPWSEHRGDNPYLIVAKGVKTQGQSVVGEGGVLSWFVKDEVPVLLEPLYKFLTPIVYFFDPRAGAWDRLYMIFITLWTLTIWGFFGGAICRIAAVQIARNERITLKEALAFTRERFVSYLAAPVFPMVLVSIFTLVLIVFGWVEWIPYLGDIFAGVFWPVVILLGFIMAIVLLGLIGWPLMTATISTEGTDSFDALSRSYSYVYQAPWQYLWYNFVAVLYGAVLVFFIGFMASAMVFLGKWGVSSAPGLAKANEASDREPSYLFYYAPTSFGWRDLLISSSPFVEIRKETLPDGRTIDRREFTKKYEEHMSGANHIGARLVQVWTYVLFLLVVGFGYSYFWSSSTIIYFLIRQHVDDTPMDEVHQEDEDLDDPFLKPVAAPPAATAPPPQGKPGTLSLNVVEAPPAAASAAPEPPENPPAG
;
A
#
# COMPACT_ATOMS: atom_id res chain seq x y z
N MET A 1 -22.81 36.01 53.65
CA MET A 1 -21.89 35.42 52.66
C MET A 1 -22.50 34.11 52.22
N ALA A 2 -23.28 34.12 51.14
CA ALA A 2 -23.76 32.90 50.51
C ALA A 2 -22.65 32.44 49.56
N GLN A 3 -22.05 31.28 49.84
CA GLN A 3 -21.19 30.60 48.88
C GLN A 3 -22.06 30.19 47.69
N GLU A 4 -21.85 30.82 46.54
CA GLU A 4 -22.29 30.28 45.26
C GLU A 4 -21.57 28.95 45.07
N THR A 5 -22.22 27.85 45.43
CA THR A 5 -21.84 26.51 44.98
C THR A 5 -22.12 26.46 43.48
N SER A 6 -21.13 26.86 42.68
CA SER A 6 -21.15 26.61 41.25
C SER A 6 -21.35 25.10 41.05
N PRO A 7 -22.38 24.65 40.33
CA PRO A 7 -22.62 23.23 40.13
C PRO A 7 -21.40 22.62 39.44
N ALA A 8 -20.90 21.50 39.98
CA ALA A 8 -19.83 20.74 39.34
C ALA A 8 -20.19 20.51 37.87
N PRO A 9 -19.29 20.80 36.91
CA PRO A 9 -19.60 20.66 35.50
C PRO A 9 -20.04 19.23 35.23
N ALA A 10 -21.25 19.07 34.66
CA ALA A 10 -21.81 17.76 34.37
C ALA A 10 -20.84 16.96 33.49
N LYS A 11 -20.56 15.70 33.86
CA LYS A 11 -19.71 14.81 33.04
C LYS A 11 -20.28 14.79 31.62
N PRO A 12 -19.52 15.23 30.61
CA PRO A 12 -20.00 15.32 29.26
C PRO A 12 -20.31 13.91 28.74
N SER A 13 -21.47 13.81 28.12
CA SER A 13 -21.95 12.55 27.58
C SER A 13 -21.02 12.04 26.48
N TRP A 14 -20.87 10.72 26.40
CA TRP A 14 -20.19 10.02 25.30
C TRP A 14 -20.77 10.41 23.92
N THR A 15 -21.99 10.95 23.88
CA THR A 15 -22.61 11.52 22.67
C THR A 15 -21.85 12.71 22.09
N LYS A 16 -20.87 13.31 22.79
CA LYS A 16 -19.97 14.31 22.23
C LYS A 16 -19.24 13.81 20.97
N ILE A 17 -19.06 12.50 20.80
CA ILE A 17 -18.50 11.91 19.56
C ILE A 17 -19.26 12.39 18.31
N PHE A 18 -20.57 12.60 18.39
CA PHE A 18 -21.36 13.07 17.23
C PHE A 18 -21.02 14.50 16.80
N THR A 19 -20.36 15.29 17.65
CA THR A 19 -19.86 16.61 17.26
C THR A 19 -18.66 16.53 16.30
N ALA A 20 -18.01 15.36 16.21
CA ALA A 20 -16.87 15.11 15.31
C ALA A 20 -17.19 15.46 13.85
N PHE A 21 -18.43 15.28 13.40
CA PHE A 21 -18.84 15.65 12.04
C PHE A 21 -18.63 17.15 11.76
N LYS A 22 -19.18 18.01 12.62
CA LYS A 22 -19.09 19.47 12.47
C LYS A 22 -17.65 19.95 12.62
N VAL A 23 -16.89 19.30 13.50
CA VAL A 23 -15.46 19.59 13.69
C VAL A 23 -14.68 19.19 12.44
N ALA A 24 -14.88 17.99 11.90
CA ALA A 24 -14.13 17.46 10.77
C ALA A 24 -14.40 18.19 9.43
N LEU A 25 -15.59 18.78 9.27
CA LEU A 25 -16.00 19.48 8.05
C LEU A 25 -15.38 20.88 7.88
N GLU A 26 -14.61 21.37 8.86
CA GLU A 26 -13.93 22.65 8.71
C GLU A 26 -12.90 22.61 7.58
N TRP A 27 -13.01 23.55 6.64
CA TRP A 27 -12.22 23.56 5.41
C TRP A 27 -10.71 23.50 5.63
N LYS A 28 -10.19 24.11 6.72
CA LYS A 28 -8.76 24.09 7.07
C LYS A 28 -8.26 22.66 7.30
N LYS A 29 -9.04 21.85 8.03
CA LYS A 29 -8.70 20.46 8.33
C LYS A 29 -8.82 19.58 7.09
N LEU A 30 -9.80 19.84 6.23
CA LEU A 30 -9.91 19.15 4.93
C LEU A 30 -8.71 19.43 4.02
N VAL A 31 -8.24 20.68 3.95
CA VAL A 31 -7.06 21.05 3.17
C VAL A 31 -5.78 20.44 3.76
N LEU A 32 -5.62 20.45 5.08
CA LEU A 32 -4.50 19.79 5.77
C LEU A 32 -4.49 18.28 5.52
N ALA A 33 -5.66 17.63 5.62
CA ALA A 33 -5.80 16.21 5.36
C ALA A 33 -5.49 15.86 3.90
N ALA A 34 -6.02 16.64 2.95
CA ALA A 34 -5.73 16.50 1.52
C ALA A 34 -4.24 16.64 1.22
N ALA A 35 -3.57 17.66 1.78
CA ALA A 35 -2.13 17.86 1.66
C ALA A 35 -1.34 16.70 2.27
N GLY A 36 -1.74 16.23 3.46
CA GLY A 36 -1.14 15.08 4.14
C GLY A 36 -1.24 13.79 3.30
N ILE A 37 -2.42 13.48 2.75
CA ILE A 37 -2.62 12.31 1.86
C ILE A 37 -1.70 12.40 0.64
N PHE A 38 -1.67 13.57 -0.02
CA PHE A 38 -0.85 13.77 -1.20
C PHE A 38 0.64 13.59 -0.90
N LEU A 39 1.16 14.22 0.15
CA LEU A 39 2.57 14.15 0.52
C LEU A 39 2.98 12.78 1.05
N ALA A 40 2.08 12.09 1.78
CA ALA A 40 2.27 10.69 2.16
C ALA A 40 2.48 9.82 0.91
N TRP A 41 1.57 9.93 -0.07
CA TRP A 41 1.66 9.19 -1.32
C TRP A 41 2.93 9.51 -2.13
N VAL A 42 3.30 10.79 -2.24
CA VAL A 42 4.53 11.20 -2.96
C VAL A 42 5.75 10.52 -2.35
N GLY A 43 5.90 10.55 -1.02
CA GLY A 43 7.04 9.91 -0.38
C GLY A 43 7.01 8.39 -0.43
N TRP A 44 5.86 7.75 -0.21
CA TRP A 44 5.75 6.30 -0.40
C TRP A 44 6.07 5.87 -1.83
N SER A 45 5.65 6.65 -2.81
CA SER A 45 5.95 6.38 -4.22
C SER A 45 7.41 6.55 -4.54
N ALA A 46 8.06 7.60 -4.02
CA ALA A 46 9.49 7.85 -4.20
C ALA A 46 10.33 6.76 -3.51
N ILE A 47 10.02 6.43 -2.25
CA ILE A 47 10.70 5.38 -1.48
C ILE A 47 10.49 4.02 -2.16
N GLY A 48 9.24 3.67 -2.50
CA GLY A 48 8.90 2.42 -3.18
C GLY A 48 9.59 2.28 -4.52
N TRP A 49 9.56 3.31 -5.35
CA TRP A 49 10.28 3.31 -6.62
C TRP A 49 11.79 3.14 -6.42
N THR A 50 12.40 3.85 -5.47
CA THR A 50 13.84 3.77 -5.19
C THR A 50 14.25 2.37 -4.75
N PHE A 51 13.58 1.81 -3.74
CA PHE A 51 13.91 0.49 -3.20
C PHE A 51 13.62 -0.64 -4.20
N TYR A 52 12.56 -0.51 -5.00
CA TYR A 52 12.19 -1.50 -6.01
C TYR A 52 13.16 -1.47 -7.19
N THR A 53 13.53 -0.29 -7.70
CA THR A 53 14.47 -0.17 -8.83
C THR A 53 15.91 -0.54 -8.45
N MET A 54 16.35 -0.21 -7.23
CA MET A 54 17.65 -0.63 -6.73
C MET A 54 17.76 -2.16 -6.57
N ARG A 55 16.62 -2.85 -6.43
CA ARG A 55 16.55 -4.30 -6.42
C ARG A 55 16.62 -4.83 -7.86
N THR A 56 17.82 -4.79 -8.41
CA THR A 56 18.08 -4.91 -9.86
C THR A 56 17.72 -6.25 -10.50
N PHE A 57 17.48 -7.33 -9.74
CA PHE A 57 17.19 -8.64 -10.33
C PHE A 57 16.14 -9.44 -9.58
N GLU A 58 15.18 -9.98 -10.34
CA GLU A 58 14.37 -11.12 -9.93
C GLU A 58 15.33 -12.30 -9.71
N PRO A 59 15.28 -12.99 -8.56
CA PRO A 59 16.04 -14.20 -8.37
C PRO A 59 15.53 -15.24 -9.38
N VAL A 60 16.42 -15.68 -10.27
CA VAL A 60 16.23 -16.81 -11.19
C VAL A 60 17.13 -17.93 -10.72
N PHE A 61 16.58 -19.15 -10.67
CA PHE A 61 17.38 -20.32 -10.35
C PHE A 61 18.06 -20.79 -11.63
N VAL A 62 19.39 -20.72 -11.68
CA VAL A 62 20.17 -21.19 -12.82
C VAL A 62 20.68 -22.57 -12.50
N PHE A 63 20.21 -23.57 -13.24
CA PHE A 63 20.73 -24.92 -13.17
C PHE A 63 21.87 -25.08 -14.19
N ASP A 64 23.09 -25.38 -13.74
CA ASP A 64 24.21 -25.66 -14.64
C ASP A 64 24.02 -27.05 -15.26
N VAL A 65 23.72 -27.05 -16.57
CA VAL A 65 23.45 -28.29 -17.33
C VAL A 65 24.76 -28.96 -17.77
N ASN A 66 25.93 -28.39 -17.47
CA ASN A 66 27.21 -28.95 -17.86
C ASN A 66 27.56 -30.21 -17.05
N PRO A 67 27.63 -31.40 -17.68
CA PRO A 67 27.93 -32.66 -16.99
C PRO A 67 29.31 -32.68 -16.31
N GLU A 68 30.25 -31.83 -16.73
CA GLU A 68 31.60 -31.72 -16.14
C GLU A 68 31.66 -30.86 -14.87
N LYS A 69 30.59 -30.11 -14.56
CA LYS A 69 30.48 -29.23 -13.37
C LYS A 69 29.37 -29.65 -12.41
N LYS A 70 29.16 -30.96 -12.29
CA LYS A 70 28.08 -31.51 -11.46
C LYS A 70 28.35 -31.24 -9.97
N LYS A 71 27.65 -30.26 -9.41
CA LYS A 71 27.73 -29.87 -7.99
C LYS A 71 27.23 -30.99 -7.09
N GLU A 72 27.72 -31.01 -5.85
CA GLU A 72 27.23 -31.96 -4.85
C GLU A 72 25.76 -31.70 -4.50
N PRO A 73 24.95 -32.72 -4.18
CA PRO A 73 23.53 -32.55 -3.84
C PRO A 73 23.30 -31.57 -2.68
N ALA A 74 24.20 -31.54 -1.70
CA ALA A 74 24.13 -30.62 -0.57
C ALA A 74 24.33 -29.15 -1.00
N GLU A 75 25.24 -28.91 -1.94
CA GLU A 75 25.49 -27.57 -2.49
C GLU A 75 24.27 -27.08 -3.29
N VAL A 76 23.69 -27.95 -4.12
CA VAL A 76 22.46 -27.65 -4.88
C VAL A 76 21.29 -27.32 -3.94
N GLN A 77 21.12 -28.07 -2.85
CA GLN A 77 20.10 -27.80 -1.85
C GLN A 77 20.32 -26.45 -1.11
N ALA A 78 21.58 -26.11 -0.82
CA ALA A 78 21.93 -24.82 -0.23
C ALA A 78 21.64 -23.65 -1.20
N GLU A 79 21.97 -23.81 -2.48
CA GLU A 79 21.64 -22.82 -3.53
C GLU A 79 20.14 -22.66 -3.71
N TRP A 80 19.40 -23.75 -3.71
CA TRP A 80 17.93 -23.75 -3.77
C TRP A 80 17.32 -23.00 -2.58
N THR A 81 17.81 -23.27 -1.37
CA THR A 81 17.35 -22.59 -0.15
C THR A 81 17.61 -21.08 -0.23
N ARG A 82 18.81 -20.68 -0.67
CA ARG A 82 19.16 -19.26 -0.90
C ARG A 82 18.30 -18.63 -2.00
N PHE A 83 17.99 -19.37 -3.05
CA PHE A 83 17.10 -18.93 -4.11
C PHE A 83 15.68 -18.69 -3.58
N LYS A 84 15.08 -19.65 -2.86
CA LYS A 84 13.74 -19.50 -2.28
C LYS A 84 13.65 -18.35 -1.29
N ALA A 85 14.67 -18.16 -0.45
CA ALA A 85 14.74 -17.03 0.47
C ALA A 85 14.78 -15.67 -0.27
N ARG A 86 15.67 -15.55 -1.28
CA ARG A 86 15.74 -14.34 -2.12
C ARG A 86 14.44 -14.09 -2.87
N ARG A 87 13.80 -15.15 -3.37
CA ARG A 87 12.54 -15.11 -4.12
C ARG A 87 11.38 -14.66 -3.24
N ALA A 88 11.26 -15.21 -2.04
CA ALA A 88 10.26 -14.81 -1.05
C ALA A 88 10.38 -13.32 -0.69
N SER A 89 11.61 -12.88 -0.41
CA SER A 89 11.91 -11.47 -0.14
C SER A 89 11.61 -10.57 -1.35
N TRP A 90 11.87 -11.03 -2.57
CA TRP A 90 11.55 -10.27 -3.79
C TRP A 90 10.03 -10.14 -3.98
N ASN A 91 9.29 -11.24 -3.81
CA ASN A 91 7.82 -11.23 -3.89
C ASN A 91 7.20 -10.32 -2.83
N LEU A 92 7.78 -10.26 -1.62
CA LEU A 92 7.32 -9.35 -0.57
C LEU A 92 7.53 -7.88 -0.97
N LEU A 93 8.72 -7.51 -1.47
CA LEU A 93 8.95 -6.15 -1.92
C LEU A 93 8.09 -5.80 -3.14
N HIS A 94 7.86 -6.75 -4.05
CA HIS A 94 6.94 -6.59 -5.16
C HIS A 94 5.51 -6.30 -4.65
N GLU A 95 5.02 -7.09 -3.69
CA GLU A 95 3.72 -6.90 -3.03
C GLU A 95 3.57 -5.48 -2.45
N LEU A 96 4.62 -4.93 -1.84
CA LEU A 96 4.57 -3.61 -1.21
C LEU A 96 4.83 -2.43 -2.15
N ALA A 97 5.78 -2.56 -3.08
CA ALA A 97 6.36 -1.46 -3.87
C ALA A 97 6.36 -1.68 -5.39
N GLY A 98 5.98 -2.88 -5.86
CA GLY A 98 6.01 -3.28 -7.26
C GLY A 98 5.05 -2.52 -8.19
N SER A 99 5.03 -2.90 -9.46
CA SER A 99 4.21 -2.27 -10.50
C SER A 99 3.24 -3.28 -11.11
N LEU A 100 1.98 -2.89 -11.29
CA LEU A 100 1.01 -3.64 -12.10
C LEU A 100 1.31 -3.62 -13.61
N SER A 101 2.38 -2.94 -14.03
CA SER A 101 2.92 -2.99 -15.38
C SER A 101 4.16 -3.89 -15.51
N ASP A 102 4.59 -4.57 -14.44
CA ASP A 102 5.78 -5.41 -14.47
C ASP A 102 5.52 -6.69 -15.30
N PRO A 103 6.37 -7.04 -16.29
CA PRO A 103 6.19 -8.28 -17.05
C PRO A 103 6.22 -9.56 -16.18
N ARG A 104 6.73 -9.48 -14.94
CA ARG A 104 6.90 -10.61 -13.99
C ARG A 104 5.74 -10.77 -13.01
N LEU A 105 4.59 -10.17 -13.34
CA LEU A 105 3.40 -10.14 -12.49
C LEU A 105 2.75 -11.50 -12.23
N VAL A 106 3.02 -12.53 -13.02
CA VAL A 106 2.35 -13.82 -12.89
C VAL A 106 3.17 -14.79 -12.03
N VAL A 107 2.47 -15.61 -11.24
CA VAL A 107 3.07 -16.71 -10.48
C VAL A 107 3.75 -17.69 -11.44
N ASP A 108 4.99 -18.07 -11.13
CA ASP A 108 5.79 -19.00 -11.94
C ASP A 108 6.25 -20.24 -11.14
N ALA A 109 7.00 -21.12 -11.81
CA ALA A 109 7.51 -22.35 -11.23
C ALA A 109 8.40 -22.10 -9.99
N GLY A 110 9.17 -21.00 -9.97
CA GLY A 110 10.05 -20.65 -8.87
C GLY A 110 9.30 -20.27 -7.60
N ASP A 111 8.08 -19.75 -7.74
CA ASP A 111 7.21 -19.42 -6.62
C ASP A 111 6.63 -20.67 -5.95
N VAL A 112 6.20 -21.66 -6.75
CA VAL A 112 5.42 -22.82 -6.27
C VAL A 112 6.23 -24.09 -6.00
N ALA A 113 7.39 -24.25 -6.63
CA ALA A 113 8.23 -25.42 -6.43
C ALA A 113 8.79 -25.48 -5.00
N THR A 114 8.86 -26.69 -4.46
CA THR A 114 9.38 -26.99 -3.11
C THR A 114 10.81 -27.53 -3.15
N ASP A 115 11.17 -28.24 -4.21
CA ASP A 115 12.48 -28.85 -4.44
C ASP A 115 12.96 -28.59 -5.87
N VAL A 116 14.25 -28.85 -6.12
CA VAL A 116 14.90 -28.54 -7.41
C VAL A 116 14.36 -29.41 -8.54
N ASP A 117 14.10 -30.70 -8.28
CA ASP A 117 13.61 -31.63 -9.29
C ASP A 117 12.19 -31.26 -9.73
N GLU A 118 11.32 -30.90 -8.78
CA GLU A 118 10.00 -30.37 -9.03
C GLU A 118 10.06 -29.04 -9.80
N TYR A 119 10.99 -28.14 -9.45
CA TYR A 119 11.19 -26.88 -10.17
C TYR A 119 11.53 -27.12 -11.65
N ILE A 120 12.48 -28.01 -11.94
CA ILE A 120 12.89 -28.32 -13.31
C ILE A 120 11.73 -28.88 -14.13
N LEU A 121 10.91 -29.76 -13.55
CA LEU A 121 9.72 -30.29 -14.21
C LEU A 121 8.68 -29.21 -14.46
N LEU A 122 8.36 -28.40 -13.44
CA LEU A 122 7.36 -27.34 -13.54
C LEU A 122 7.78 -26.25 -14.51
N GLU A 123 9.05 -25.83 -14.51
CA GLU A 123 9.58 -24.84 -15.43
C GLU A 123 9.51 -25.35 -16.88
N ARG A 124 9.91 -26.61 -17.11
CA ARG A 124 9.80 -27.26 -18.43
C ARG A 124 8.35 -27.29 -18.91
N TRP A 125 7.42 -27.76 -18.07
CA TRP A 125 6.01 -27.86 -18.43
C TRP A 125 5.35 -26.48 -18.62
N ALA A 126 5.66 -25.50 -17.77
CA ALA A 126 5.15 -24.14 -17.90
C ALA A 126 5.65 -23.49 -19.20
N LYS A 127 6.95 -23.57 -19.49
CA LYS A 127 7.52 -23.06 -20.73
C LYS A 127 6.95 -23.78 -21.95
N GLY A 128 6.84 -25.11 -21.90
CA GLY A 128 6.25 -25.90 -22.99
C GLY A 128 4.79 -25.59 -23.24
N TYR A 129 3.99 -25.42 -22.18
CA TYR A 129 2.58 -25.04 -22.26
C TYR A 129 2.37 -23.63 -22.80
N GLN A 130 3.17 -22.67 -22.35
CA GLN A 130 3.17 -21.31 -22.89
C GLN A 130 3.54 -21.32 -24.37
N THR A 131 4.63 -22.00 -24.74
CA THR A 131 5.10 -22.12 -26.13
C THR A 131 4.03 -22.76 -27.02
N HIS A 132 3.34 -23.80 -26.53
CA HIS A 132 2.25 -24.44 -27.28
C HIS A 132 1.10 -23.49 -27.62
N ALA A 133 0.79 -22.56 -26.71
CA ALA A 133 -0.27 -21.57 -26.87
C ALA A 133 0.18 -20.27 -27.57
N GLU A 134 1.48 -20.08 -27.82
CA GLU A 134 1.98 -18.87 -28.47
C GLU A 134 1.49 -18.79 -29.94
N PRO A 135 1.01 -17.61 -30.39
CA PRO A 135 0.51 -17.43 -31.74
C PRO A 135 1.65 -17.35 -32.75
N VAL A 136 1.43 -17.94 -33.94
CA VAL A 136 2.32 -17.85 -35.09
C VAL A 136 1.72 -16.85 -36.08
N VAL A 137 2.46 -15.77 -36.36
CA VAL A 137 2.00 -14.75 -37.31
C VAL A 137 2.44 -15.16 -38.71
N VAL A 138 1.50 -15.16 -39.65
CA VAL A 138 1.81 -15.43 -41.06
C VAL A 138 1.93 -14.10 -41.79
N SER A 139 3.12 -13.80 -42.31
CA SER A 139 3.43 -12.56 -43.03
C SER A 139 3.99 -12.86 -44.44
N GLY A 140 4.05 -11.85 -45.30
CA GLY A 140 4.67 -11.98 -46.62
C GLY A 140 3.99 -12.99 -47.55
N ILE A 141 2.66 -13.14 -47.46
CA ILE A 141 1.88 -14.06 -48.29
C ILE A 141 1.91 -13.61 -49.76
N LYS A 142 2.38 -14.48 -50.64
CA LYS A 142 2.32 -14.38 -52.11
C LYS A 142 1.69 -15.65 -52.68
N ASP A 143 1.47 -15.70 -54.00
CA ASP A 143 0.79 -16.83 -54.67
C ASP A 143 1.48 -18.20 -54.46
N ASP A 144 2.79 -18.23 -54.20
CA ASP A 144 3.58 -19.46 -54.06
C ASP A 144 4.45 -19.52 -52.78
N GLU A 145 4.39 -18.51 -51.90
CA GLU A 145 5.21 -18.48 -50.67
C GLU A 145 4.51 -17.75 -49.52
N ALA A 146 4.82 -18.14 -48.29
CA ALA A 146 4.49 -17.37 -47.09
C ALA A 146 5.63 -17.47 -46.07
N THR A 147 5.67 -16.53 -45.14
CA THR A 147 6.62 -16.51 -44.03
C THR A 147 5.88 -16.69 -42.71
N LEU A 148 6.29 -17.68 -41.92
CA LEU A 148 5.85 -17.82 -40.53
C LEU A 148 6.83 -17.06 -39.64
N GLU A 149 6.31 -16.07 -38.92
CA GLU A 149 7.04 -15.35 -37.89
C GLU A 149 6.79 -16.03 -36.55
N LEU A 150 7.85 -16.62 -36.01
CA LEU A 150 7.81 -17.29 -34.73
C LEU A 150 7.77 -16.27 -33.57
N PRO A 151 7.20 -16.66 -32.42
CA PRO A 151 7.05 -15.76 -31.27
C PRO A 151 8.35 -15.10 -30.79
N LYS A 152 8.24 -13.93 -30.14
CA LYS A 152 9.34 -13.16 -29.50
C LYS A 152 10.46 -12.68 -30.46
N ASN A 153 10.10 -12.19 -31.65
CA ASN A 153 11.06 -11.88 -32.72
C ASN A 153 11.92 -13.10 -33.09
N GLY A 154 11.30 -14.28 -33.10
CA GLY A 154 11.95 -15.54 -33.45
C GLY A 154 12.32 -15.63 -34.94
N PRO A 155 13.00 -16.71 -35.33
CA PRO A 155 13.44 -16.91 -36.70
C PRO A 155 12.25 -16.95 -37.66
N LYS A 156 12.43 -16.35 -38.85
CA LYS A 156 11.42 -16.35 -39.91
C LYS A 156 11.53 -17.64 -40.70
N VAL A 157 10.45 -18.42 -40.76
CA VAL A 157 10.40 -19.70 -41.45
C VAL A 157 9.68 -19.51 -42.77
N LYS A 158 10.37 -19.72 -43.89
CA LYS A 158 9.76 -19.64 -45.22
C LYS A 158 9.10 -20.95 -45.60
N ILE A 159 7.86 -20.87 -46.07
CA ILE A 159 7.05 -22.03 -46.45
C ILE A 159 6.53 -21.92 -47.88
N THR A 160 6.49 -23.04 -48.58
CA THR A 160 5.93 -23.18 -49.93
C THR A 160 4.88 -24.30 -49.99
N PRO A 161 3.79 -24.14 -50.75
CA PRO A 161 2.66 -25.06 -50.75
C PRO A 161 3.00 -26.38 -51.46
N VAL A 162 2.58 -27.52 -50.90
CA VAL A 162 2.70 -28.83 -51.57
C VAL A 162 1.36 -29.18 -52.22
N GLY A 163 1.20 -28.81 -53.50
CA GLY A 163 0.00 -29.09 -54.30
C GLY A 163 -1.03 -27.96 -54.31
N ASN A 164 -2.10 -28.14 -55.10
CA ASN A 164 -3.10 -27.10 -55.37
C ASN A 164 -3.97 -26.77 -54.14
N GLU A 165 -4.21 -27.73 -53.26
CA GLU A 165 -4.97 -27.54 -52.01
C GLU A 165 -4.22 -26.62 -51.03
N ALA A 166 -2.91 -26.84 -50.87
CA ALA A 166 -2.03 -25.97 -50.07
C ALA A 166 -1.96 -24.55 -50.63
N LYS A 167 -1.95 -24.40 -51.96
CA LYS A 167 -1.96 -23.11 -52.63
C LYS A 167 -3.26 -22.34 -52.38
N ALA A 168 -4.41 -23.03 -52.33
CA ALA A 168 -5.70 -22.42 -51.99
C ALA A 168 -5.81 -22.00 -50.52
N LEU A 169 -5.09 -22.66 -49.60
CA LEU A 169 -5.11 -22.36 -48.16
C LEU A 169 -4.19 -21.20 -47.75
N LEU A 170 -3.12 -20.92 -48.50
CA LEU A 170 -2.14 -19.84 -48.23
C LEU A 170 -2.78 -18.49 -47.83
N PRO A 171 -3.77 -17.94 -48.57
CA PRO A 171 -4.39 -16.65 -48.23
C PRO A 171 -5.20 -16.67 -46.92
N SER A 172 -5.70 -17.85 -46.52
CA SER A 172 -6.53 -18.01 -45.32
C SER A 172 -5.72 -18.19 -44.03
N LEU A 173 -4.46 -18.63 -44.14
CA LEU A 173 -3.56 -18.84 -43.00
C LEU A 173 -3.29 -17.56 -42.20
N GLY A 174 -3.25 -16.40 -42.86
CA GLY A 174 -3.07 -15.10 -42.20
C GLY A 174 -4.21 -14.70 -41.26
N LYS A 175 -5.39 -15.34 -41.37
CA LYS A 175 -6.57 -15.08 -40.54
C LYS A 175 -6.90 -16.20 -39.55
N ALA A 176 -6.21 -17.34 -39.64
CA ALA A 176 -6.59 -18.58 -38.96
C ALA A 176 -6.21 -18.63 -37.47
N GLY A 177 -5.51 -17.62 -36.93
CA GLY A 177 -5.10 -17.61 -35.52
C GLY A 177 -4.24 -18.83 -35.16
N LEU A 178 -3.23 -19.13 -35.99
CA LEU A 178 -2.38 -20.29 -35.86
C LEU A 178 -1.57 -20.23 -34.55
N THR A 179 -1.39 -21.37 -33.88
CA THR A 179 -0.50 -21.52 -32.71
C THR A 179 0.60 -22.52 -33.02
N ILE A 180 1.69 -22.51 -32.24
CA ILE A 180 2.78 -23.50 -32.40
C ILE A 180 2.24 -24.93 -32.27
N GLY A 181 1.31 -25.16 -31.34
CA GLY A 181 0.69 -26.47 -31.15
C GLY A 181 -0.02 -27.02 -32.37
N ALA A 182 -0.60 -26.15 -33.21
CA ALA A 182 -1.31 -26.52 -34.44
C ALA A 182 -0.38 -26.92 -35.60
N VAL A 183 0.93 -26.66 -35.48
CA VAL A 183 1.92 -27.00 -36.51
C VAL A 183 2.47 -28.41 -36.25
N THR A 184 2.32 -29.29 -37.23
CA THR A 184 2.91 -30.64 -37.20
C THR A 184 4.09 -30.71 -38.16
N LEU A 185 5.18 -31.38 -37.78
CA LEU A 185 6.39 -31.49 -38.61
C LEU A 185 6.40 -32.82 -39.38
N TRP A 186 6.85 -32.80 -40.62
CA TRP A 186 7.09 -34.01 -41.41
C TRP A 186 8.46 -33.96 -42.10
N GLU A 187 9.09 -35.13 -42.20
CA GLU A 187 10.32 -35.33 -42.97
C GLU A 187 10.09 -36.54 -43.89
N GLN A 188 10.38 -36.37 -45.19
CA GLN A 188 10.24 -37.42 -46.18
C GLN A 188 11.55 -37.57 -46.95
N THR A 189 12.13 -38.77 -46.90
CA THR A 189 13.31 -39.09 -47.72
C THR A 189 12.83 -39.58 -49.08
N VAL A 190 13.18 -38.86 -50.13
CA VAL A 190 12.90 -39.20 -51.52
C VAL A 190 14.22 -39.57 -52.19
N LEU A 191 14.26 -40.74 -52.83
CA LEU A 191 15.39 -41.14 -53.67
C LEU A 191 15.22 -40.46 -55.03
N LYS A 192 16.11 -39.54 -55.36
CA LYS A 192 16.10 -38.89 -56.66
C LYS A 192 17.23 -39.50 -57.50
N LYS A 193 16.86 -40.10 -58.62
CA LYS A 193 17.86 -40.57 -59.60
C LYS A 193 18.51 -39.36 -60.25
N VAL A 194 19.80 -39.16 -59.99
CA VAL A 194 20.63 -38.15 -60.68
C VAL A 194 21.78 -38.92 -61.33
N GLY A 195 21.60 -39.37 -62.58
CA GLY A 195 22.55 -40.24 -63.27
C GLY A 195 22.50 -41.70 -62.79
N GLU A 196 23.67 -42.36 -62.64
CA GLU A 196 23.82 -43.77 -62.19
C GLU A 196 23.88 -43.94 -60.65
N ALA A 197 23.84 -42.85 -59.88
CA ALA A 197 23.85 -42.90 -58.42
C ALA A 197 22.50 -42.44 -57.84
N ASP A 198 22.01 -43.20 -56.86
CA ASP A 198 20.82 -42.83 -56.10
C ASP A 198 21.20 -41.78 -55.03
N GLU A 199 20.74 -40.54 -55.21
CA GLU A 199 20.96 -39.47 -54.23
C GLU A 199 19.74 -39.36 -53.29
N LYS A 200 19.98 -39.42 -51.97
CA LYS A 200 18.95 -39.30 -50.94
C LYS A 200 18.63 -37.82 -50.70
N GLN A 201 17.47 -37.36 -51.14
CA GLN A 201 16.98 -36.01 -50.86
C GLN A 201 15.97 -36.05 -49.70
N VAL A 202 16.23 -35.33 -48.61
CA VAL A 202 15.30 -35.22 -47.47
C VAL A 202 14.47 -33.96 -47.62
N ASN A 203 13.19 -34.11 -47.96
CA ASN A 203 12.22 -33.02 -47.94
C ASN A 203 11.71 -32.84 -46.52
N ARG A 204 11.67 -31.59 -46.06
CA ARG A 204 11.23 -31.22 -44.72
C ARG A 204 10.13 -30.20 -44.84
N GLY A 205 9.10 -30.35 -44.02
CA GLY A 205 7.95 -29.49 -44.10
C GLY A 205 7.10 -29.49 -42.85
N ILE A 206 6.03 -28.71 -42.95
CA ILE A 206 5.01 -28.61 -41.93
C ILE A 206 3.66 -29.04 -42.48
N GLU A 207 2.79 -29.43 -41.57
CA GLU A 207 1.40 -29.75 -41.83
C GLU A 207 0.54 -28.85 -40.95
N ILE A 208 -0.35 -28.10 -41.59
CA ILE A 208 -1.31 -27.19 -40.97
C ILE A 208 -2.69 -27.58 -41.52
N ASN A 209 -3.66 -27.85 -40.66
CA ASN A 209 -5.02 -28.26 -41.07
C ASN A 209 -5.01 -29.41 -42.11
N ASN A 210 -4.21 -30.45 -41.85
CA ASN A 210 -4.01 -31.61 -42.74
C ASN A 210 -3.45 -31.29 -44.13
N THR A 211 -2.88 -30.09 -44.30
CA THR A 211 -2.33 -29.63 -45.57
C THR A 211 -0.83 -29.39 -45.44
N ARG A 212 -0.05 -29.91 -46.40
CA ARG A 212 1.41 -29.91 -46.33
C ARG A 212 2.03 -28.70 -47.01
N PHE A 213 3.07 -28.17 -46.36
CA PHE A 213 3.92 -27.10 -46.85
C PHE A 213 5.39 -27.53 -46.71
N ASN A 214 6.21 -27.25 -47.71
CA ASN A 214 7.66 -27.41 -47.61
C ASN A 214 8.25 -26.24 -46.82
N VAL A 215 9.30 -26.49 -46.04
CA VAL A 215 10.04 -25.45 -45.33
C VAL A 215 11.37 -25.21 -46.04
N GLU A 216 11.59 -24.00 -46.54
CA GLU A 216 12.83 -23.65 -47.27
C GLU A 216 13.95 -23.22 -46.32
N SER A 217 13.60 -22.56 -45.21
CA SER A 217 14.55 -22.05 -44.21
C SER A 217 13.90 -22.00 -42.83
N GLY A 218 14.69 -22.19 -41.77
CA GLY A 218 14.19 -22.11 -40.38
C GLY A 218 13.62 -23.41 -39.80
N PHE A 219 13.78 -24.56 -40.49
CA PHE A 219 13.21 -25.83 -40.03
C PHE A 219 13.81 -26.33 -38.71
N LYS A 220 15.11 -26.12 -38.49
CA LYS A 220 15.81 -26.60 -37.27
C LYS A 220 15.26 -25.87 -36.04
N GLU A 221 15.13 -24.56 -36.15
CA GLU A 221 14.63 -23.69 -35.10
C GLU A 221 13.15 -23.96 -34.82
N LEU A 222 12.34 -24.17 -35.86
CA LEU A 222 10.94 -24.58 -35.72
C LEU A 222 10.83 -25.95 -35.03
N LYS A 223 11.70 -26.89 -35.37
CA LYS A 223 11.75 -28.22 -34.77
C LYS A 223 12.05 -28.15 -33.28
N GLU A 224 13.09 -27.41 -32.89
CA GLU A 224 13.45 -27.21 -31.48
C GLU A 224 12.31 -26.58 -30.67
N ILE A 225 11.62 -25.58 -31.24
CA ILE A 225 10.49 -24.90 -30.59
C ILE A 225 9.28 -25.84 -30.46
N ARG A 226 8.95 -26.59 -31.53
CA ARG A 226 7.78 -27.49 -31.53
C ARG A 226 7.98 -28.70 -30.62
N GLU A 227 9.18 -29.26 -30.57
CA GLU A 227 9.54 -30.35 -29.67
C GLU A 227 9.50 -29.91 -28.19
N GLY A 228 9.79 -28.63 -27.91
CA GLY A 228 9.63 -28.04 -26.58
C GLY A 228 8.18 -27.72 -26.21
N ALA A 229 7.27 -27.57 -27.18
CA ALA A 229 5.88 -27.22 -26.96
C ALA A 229 5.05 -28.43 -26.49
N MET A 230 4.41 -28.31 -25.33
CA MET A 230 3.64 -29.38 -24.69
C MET A 230 2.21 -28.93 -24.42
N ASP A 231 1.23 -29.76 -24.76
CA ASP A 231 -0.15 -29.54 -24.34
C ASP A 231 -0.42 -30.16 -22.95
N LEU A 232 -1.65 -30.05 -22.45
CA LEU A 232 -2.01 -30.63 -21.15
C LEU A 232 -1.95 -32.17 -21.16
N ALA A 233 -2.23 -32.82 -22.29
CA ALA A 233 -2.21 -34.27 -22.40
C ALA A 233 -0.76 -34.81 -22.40
N ASP A 234 0.16 -34.11 -23.07
CA ASP A 234 1.58 -34.40 -23.10
C ASP A 234 2.20 -34.24 -21.70
N ILE A 235 1.81 -33.19 -20.97
CA ILE A 235 2.24 -32.98 -19.59
C ILE A 235 1.73 -34.11 -18.67
N VAL A 236 0.48 -34.54 -18.84
CA VAL A 236 -0.09 -35.67 -18.06
C VAL A 236 0.66 -36.97 -18.36
N LYS A 237 1.00 -37.24 -19.63
CA LYS A 237 1.81 -38.41 -20.01
C LYS A 237 3.22 -38.32 -19.44
N ALA A 238 3.87 -37.16 -19.53
CA ALA A 238 5.20 -36.93 -18.98
C ALA A 238 5.21 -37.10 -17.45
N ALA A 239 4.17 -36.64 -16.75
CA ALA A 239 4.00 -36.84 -15.31
C ALA A 239 3.80 -38.32 -14.93
N ALA A 240 3.16 -39.12 -15.77
CA ALA A 240 2.99 -40.56 -15.54
C ALA A 240 4.30 -41.35 -15.74
N ASN A 241 5.20 -40.85 -16.59
CA ASN A 241 6.50 -41.46 -16.87
C ASN A 241 7.60 -41.01 -15.89
N ALA A 242 7.41 -39.89 -15.20
CA ALA A 242 8.27 -39.46 -14.09
C ALA A 242 8.05 -40.34 -12.86
N ASP A 243 8.90 -40.19 -11.82
CA ASP A 243 8.66 -40.82 -10.52
C ASP A 243 7.19 -40.59 -10.08
N SER A 244 6.48 -41.69 -9.79
CA SER A 244 5.03 -41.70 -9.52
C SER A 244 4.63 -40.71 -8.41
N SER A 245 5.53 -40.41 -7.47
CA SER A 245 5.29 -39.45 -6.39
C SER A 245 5.52 -38.00 -6.83
N LEU A 246 6.69 -37.69 -7.39
CA LEU A 246 7.10 -36.37 -7.86
C LEU A 246 6.21 -35.88 -9.01
N GLY A 247 5.96 -36.74 -10.00
CA GLY A 247 5.17 -36.42 -11.18
C GLY A 247 3.73 -36.06 -10.84
N LYS A 248 3.09 -36.77 -9.90
CA LYS A 248 1.73 -36.46 -9.42
C LYS A 248 1.69 -35.11 -8.69
N LYS A 249 2.64 -34.87 -7.79
CA LYS A 249 2.76 -33.62 -7.02
C LYS A 249 2.98 -32.42 -7.93
N ALA A 250 3.93 -32.52 -8.86
CA ALA A 250 4.20 -31.47 -9.85
C ALA A 250 2.97 -31.23 -10.74
N LEU A 251 2.29 -32.28 -11.21
CA LEU A 251 1.12 -32.14 -12.09
C LEU A 251 -0.03 -31.42 -11.38
N GLN A 252 -0.23 -31.69 -10.09
CA GLN A 252 -1.19 -30.97 -9.26
C GLN A 252 -0.85 -29.47 -9.20
N LYS A 253 0.38 -29.12 -8.83
CA LYS A 253 0.81 -27.71 -8.76
C LYS A 253 0.71 -26.99 -10.10
N PHE A 254 1.07 -27.67 -11.19
CA PHE A 254 0.95 -27.14 -12.54
C PHE A 254 -0.52 -26.77 -12.85
N ARG A 255 -1.45 -27.69 -12.59
CA ARG A 255 -2.90 -27.46 -12.83
C ARG A 255 -3.46 -26.31 -11.99
N GLU A 256 -3.03 -26.21 -10.73
CA GLU A 256 -3.53 -25.22 -9.78
C GLU A 256 -2.93 -23.83 -10.00
N HIS A 257 -1.64 -23.72 -10.35
CA HIS A 257 -0.90 -22.47 -10.30
C HIS A 257 -0.26 -22.03 -11.62
N LEU A 258 0.04 -22.93 -12.56
CA LEU A 258 0.81 -22.58 -13.78
C LEU A 258 0.00 -22.67 -15.07
N LYS A 259 -1.10 -23.45 -15.08
CA LYS A 259 -2.03 -23.50 -16.21
C LYS A 259 -2.72 -22.15 -16.44
N ASN A 260 -3.21 -21.55 -15.35
CA ASN A 260 -3.85 -20.23 -15.32
C ASN A 260 -3.19 -19.43 -14.19
N PRO A 261 -1.99 -18.88 -14.40
CA PRO A 261 -1.21 -18.30 -13.33
C PRO A 261 -1.89 -17.08 -12.75
N LYS A 262 -1.99 -17.05 -11.41
CA LYS A 262 -2.54 -15.90 -10.68
C LYS A 262 -1.57 -14.73 -10.77
N ILE A 263 -2.12 -13.52 -10.72
CA ILE A 263 -1.33 -12.31 -10.66
C ILE A 263 -0.83 -12.12 -9.21
N LYS A 264 0.46 -11.86 -9.07
CA LYS A 264 1.14 -11.54 -7.81
C LYS A 264 0.63 -10.18 -7.31
N PRO A 265 0.42 -10.02 -5.99
CA PRO A 265 0.18 -8.71 -5.41
C PRO A 265 1.29 -7.73 -5.77
N ALA A 266 0.95 -6.46 -5.98
CA ALA A 266 1.88 -5.42 -6.40
C ALA A 266 1.51 -4.05 -5.83
N GLY A 267 2.49 -3.32 -5.29
CA GLY A 267 2.38 -1.87 -5.07
C GLY A 267 1.37 -1.43 -4.00
N LYS A 268 1.11 -2.24 -2.97
CA LYS A 268 0.18 -1.89 -1.87
C LYS A 268 0.46 -0.50 -1.27
N MET A 269 1.72 -0.11 -1.07
CA MET A 269 2.09 1.19 -0.50
C MET A 269 2.30 2.28 -1.57
N ARG A 270 2.35 1.91 -2.85
CA ARG A 270 2.62 2.83 -3.98
C ARG A 270 1.36 3.27 -4.73
N THR A 271 0.22 2.65 -4.42
CA THR A 271 -1.05 2.94 -5.08
C THR A 271 -1.46 4.39 -4.85
N SER A 272 -1.86 5.09 -5.92
CA SER A 272 -2.27 6.49 -5.83
C SER A 272 -3.59 6.64 -5.08
N PRO A 273 -3.81 7.72 -4.31
CA PRO A 273 -5.06 7.92 -3.59
C PRO A 273 -6.28 7.98 -4.53
N TRP A 274 -6.10 8.39 -5.79
CA TRP A 274 -7.16 8.42 -6.80
C TRP A 274 -7.43 7.07 -7.49
N SER A 275 -6.53 6.11 -7.34
CA SER A 275 -6.63 4.77 -7.94
C SER A 275 -6.86 3.65 -6.92
N GLU A 276 -6.74 3.97 -5.63
CA GLU A 276 -6.92 3.01 -4.55
C GLU A 276 -8.37 2.52 -4.46
N HIS A 277 -8.54 1.21 -4.37
CA HIS A 277 -9.87 0.60 -4.33
C HIS A 277 -10.51 0.77 -2.94
N ARG A 278 -11.47 1.70 -2.83
CA ARG A 278 -12.29 1.96 -1.63
C ARG A 278 -13.72 1.44 -1.75
N GLY A 279 -13.96 0.49 -2.66
CA GLY A 279 -15.29 -0.05 -2.95
C GLY A 279 -16.01 0.64 -4.10
N ASP A 280 -17.22 0.14 -4.36
CA ASP A 280 -18.15 0.70 -5.35
C ASP A 280 -18.64 2.10 -4.97
N ASN A 281 -19.06 2.87 -5.97
CA ASN A 281 -19.53 4.24 -5.75
C ASN A 281 -20.84 4.27 -4.94
N PRO A 282 -20.92 5.04 -3.83
CA PRO A 282 -22.14 5.15 -3.03
C PRO A 282 -23.39 5.55 -3.82
N TYR A 283 -23.27 6.48 -4.78
CA TYR A 283 -24.38 6.89 -5.64
C TYR A 283 -24.84 5.76 -6.56
N LEU A 284 -23.92 4.99 -7.15
CA LEU A 284 -24.28 3.85 -7.99
C LEU A 284 -25.00 2.76 -7.19
N ILE A 285 -24.58 2.52 -5.95
CA ILE A 285 -25.23 1.54 -5.06
C ILE A 285 -26.68 1.96 -4.78
N VAL A 286 -26.89 3.19 -4.34
CA VAL A 286 -28.25 3.71 -4.08
C VAL A 286 -29.08 3.69 -5.36
N ALA A 287 -28.54 4.18 -6.47
CA ALA A 287 -29.25 4.23 -7.75
C ALA A 287 -29.62 2.84 -8.28
N LYS A 288 -28.71 1.85 -8.17
CA LYS A 288 -29.00 0.46 -8.52
C LYS A 288 -30.08 -0.11 -7.60
N GLY A 289 -29.97 0.08 -6.29
CA GLY A 289 -30.93 -0.46 -5.32
C GLY A 289 -32.34 0.08 -5.51
N VAL A 290 -32.47 1.36 -5.85
CA VAL A 290 -33.76 1.97 -6.21
C VAL A 290 -34.29 1.40 -7.53
N LYS A 291 -33.45 1.23 -8.55
CA LYS A 291 -33.85 0.70 -9.87
C LYS A 291 -34.22 -0.79 -9.85
N THR A 292 -33.56 -1.60 -9.03
CA THR A 292 -33.78 -3.06 -8.97
C THR A 292 -34.76 -3.48 -7.87
N GLN A 293 -35.46 -2.53 -7.23
CA GLN A 293 -36.37 -2.78 -6.11
C GLN A 293 -35.73 -3.66 -5.01
N GLY A 294 -34.43 -3.46 -4.75
CA GLY A 294 -33.69 -4.22 -3.72
C GLY A 294 -33.17 -5.61 -4.14
N GLN A 295 -33.40 -6.07 -5.38
CA GLN A 295 -32.77 -7.30 -5.87
C GLN A 295 -31.29 -7.04 -6.22
N SER A 296 -30.40 -7.61 -5.40
CA SER A 296 -28.93 -7.65 -5.50
C SER A 296 -28.23 -6.33 -5.87
N VAL A 297 -28.10 -5.44 -4.89
CA VAL A 297 -27.49 -4.11 -5.06
C VAL A 297 -25.95 -4.17 -5.10
N VAL A 298 -25.33 -5.17 -4.45
CA VAL A 298 -23.87 -5.31 -4.34
C VAL A 298 -23.48 -6.79 -4.20
N GLY A 299 -22.84 -7.39 -5.21
CA GLY A 299 -22.24 -8.74 -5.18
C GLY A 299 -23.08 -9.84 -4.50
N GLU A 300 -22.41 -10.89 -4.02
CA GLU A 300 -23.04 -12.03 -3.31
C GLU A 300 -23.47 -11.68 -1.86
N GLY A 301 -23.13 -10.50 -1.32
CA GLY A 301 -23.30 -10.18 0.11
C GLY A 301 -24.23 -9.00 0.45
N GLY A 302 -24.73 -8.24 -0.54
CA GLY A 302 -25.62 -7.10 -0.33
C GLY A 302 -24.97 -5.86 0.28
N VAL A 303 -25.78 -4.82 0.50
CA VAL A 303 -25.34 -3.47 0.93
C VAL A 303 -24.62 -3.47 2.28
N LEU A 304 -25.08 -4.28 3.24
CA LEU A 304 -24.44 -4.37 4.56
C LEU A 304 -23.03 -4.95 4.47
N SER A 305 -22.83 -5.97 3.63
CA SER A 305 -21.50 -6.56 3.45
C SER A 305 -20.51 -5.58 2.82
N TRP A 306 -20.97 -4.79 1.85
CA TRP A 306 -20.20 -3.72 1.23
C TRP A 306 -19.85 -2.62 2.24
N PHE A 307 -20.84 -2.16 3.01
CA PHE A 307 -20.63 -1.14 4.03
C PHE A 307 -19.56 -1.54 5.05
N VAL A 308 -19.59 -2.80 5.51
CA VAL A 308 -18.60 -3.30 6.49
C VAL A 308 -17.24 -3.58 5.86
N LYS A 309 -17.18 -4.12 4.62
CA LYS A 309 -15.92 -4.54 4.00
C LYS A 309 -15.19 -3.42 3.27
N ASP A 310 -15.92 -2.45 2.73
CA ASP A 310 -15.37 -1.41 1.86
C ASP A 310 -15.43 -0.02 2.53
N GLU A 311 -16.53 0.36 3.18
CA GLU A 311 -16.70 1.71 3.74
C GLU A 311 -16.00 1.90 5.09
N VAL A 312 -16.18 0.95 6.02
CA VAL A 312 -15.58 1.02 7.38
C VAL A 312 -14.05 1.13 7.35
N PRO A 313 -13.31 0.35 6.52
CA PRO A 313 -11.85 0.45 6.47
C PRO A 313 -11.32 1.82 6.03
N VAL A 314 -12.11 2.63 5.30
CA VAL A 314 -11.70 3.96 4.84
C VAL A 314 -11.41 4.90 6.01
N LEU A 315 -12.15 4.79 7.11
CA LEU A 315 -11.93 5.61 8.31
C LEU A 315 -10.68 5.20 9.07
N LEU A 316 -10.35 3.91 9.02
CA LEU A 316 -9.19 3.34 9.68
C LEU A 316 -7.96 3.36 8.78
N GLU A 317 -8.06 3.89 7.56
CA GLU A 317 -6.97 4.01 6.60
C GLU A 317 -5.70 4.66 7.18
N PRO A 318 -5.76 5.76 7.97
CA PRO A 318 -4.56 6.34 8.58
C PRO A 318 -3.85 5.35 9.51
N LEU A 319 -4.61 4.63 10.35
CA LEU A 319 -4.08 3.63 11.28
C LEU A 319 -3.58 2.39 10.56
N TYR A 320 -4.34 1.88 9.58
CA TYR A 320 -3.97 0.73 8.77
C TYR A 320 -2.68 0.98 8.00
N LYS A 321 -2.53 2.14 7.36
CA LYS A 321 -1.32 2.48 6.60
C LYS A 321 -0.10 2.69 7.50
N PHE A 322 -0.30 3.13 8.74
CA PHE A 322 0.76 3.17 9.75
C PHE A 322 1.18 1.77 10.24
N LEU A 323 0.23 0.91 10.57
CA LEU A 323 0.50 -0.42 11.13
C LEU A 323 0.98 -1.43 10.08
N THR A 324 0.58 -1.27 8.81
CA THR A 324 0.95 -2.19 7.71
C THR A 324 2.46 -2.46 7.62
N PRO A 325 3.35 -1.47 7.46
CA PRO A 325 4.79 -1.72 7.40
C PRO A 325 5.35 -2.35 8.70
N ILE A 326 4.73 -2.09 9.85
CA ILE A 326 5.14 -2.69 11.14
C ILE A 326 4.79 -4.18 11.16
N VAL A 327 3.60 -4.56 10.70
CA VAL A 327 3.21 -5.97 10.60
C VAL A 327 4.10 -6.73 9.61
N TYR A 328 4.33 -6.15 8.43
CA TYR A 328 5.20 -6.77 7.42
C TYR A 328 6.68 -6.83 7.84
N PHE A 329 7.12 -6.00 8.80
CA PHE A 329 8.49 -6.04 9.31
C PHE A 329 8.83 -7.41 9.93
N PHE A 330 7.83 -8.04 10.56
CA PHE A 330 7.91 -9.36 11.18
C PHE A 330 7.53 -10.51 10.22
N ASP A 331 7.28 -10.23 8.94
CA ASP A 331 7.00 -11.28 7.95
C ASP A 331 8.25 -12.16 7.76
N PRO A 332 8.13 -13.50 7.80
CA PRO A 332 9.27 -14.41 7.64
C PRO A 332 9.94 -14.29 6.27
N ARG A 333 9.23 -13.77 5.25
CA ARG A 333 9.77 -13.51 3.92
C ARG A 333 10.70 -12.29 3.89
N ALA A 334 10.63 -11.41 4.89
CA ALA A 334 11.34 -10.14 4.89
C ALA A 334 12.86 -10.31 5.07
N GLY A 335 13.61 -9.89 4.05
CA GLY A 335 15.05 -9.70 4.13
C GLY A 335 15.43 -8.36 4.76
N ALA A 336 16.73 -8.13 4.98
CA ALA A 336 17.24 -6.88 5.54
C ALA A 336 16.86 -5.64 4.70
N TRP A 337 16.87 -5.76 3.37
CA TRP A 337 16.48 -4.68 2.46
C TRP A 337 14.99 -4.33 2.57
N ASP A 338 14.12 -5.35 2.74
CA ASP A 338 12.67 -5.15 2.88
C ASP A 338 12.35 -4.47 4.21
N ARG A 339 13.04 -4.87 5.29
CA ARG A 339 12.91 -4.25 6.61
C ARG A 339 13.36 -2.79 6.58
N LEU A 340 14.45 -2.48 5.88
CA LEU A 340 14.90 -1.11 5.69
C LEU A 340 13.83 -0.27 4.95
N TYR A 341 13.28 -0.81 3.86
CA TYR A 341 12.16 -0.17 3.15
C TYR A 341 10.99 0.13 4.09
N MET A 342 10.57 -0.84 4.91
CA MET A 342 9.47 -0.68 5.86
C MET A 342 9.77 0.38 6.93
N ILE A 343 11.00 0.47 7.42
CA ILE A 343 11.42 1.53 8.35
C ILE A 343 11.26 2.91 7.68
N PHE A 344 11.75 3.09 6.46
CA PHE A 344 11.61 4.37 5.74
C PHE A 344 10.13 4.74 5.49
N ILE A 345 9.30 3.77 5.12
CA ILE A 345 7.86 3.97 4.95
C ILE A 345 7.19 4.36 6.26
N THR A 346 7.51 3.70 7.37
CA THR A 346 6.98 4.04 8.71
C THR A 346 7.41 5.44 9.13
N LEU A 347 8.70 5.77 9.01
CA LEU A 347 9.23 7.09 9.36
C LEU A 347 8.61 8.21 8.52
N TRP A 348 8.43 7.98 7.21
CA TRP A 348 7.75 8.96 6.35
C TRP A 348 6.28 9.14 6.74
N THR A 349 5.57 8.04 7.01
CA THR A 349 4.18 8.07 7.49
C THR A 349 4.06 8.88 8.78
N LEU A 350 4.94 8.64 9.74
CA LEU A 350 4.98 9.36 11.01
C LEU A 350 5.37 10.83 10.84
N THR A 351 6.27 11.15 9.93
CA THR A 351 6.65 12.53 9.60
C THR A 351 5.44 13.31 9.09
N ILE A 352 4.73 12.75 8.10
CA ILE A 352 3.57 13.42 7.50
C ILE A 352 2.41 13.51 8.50
N TRP A 353 2.04 12.41 9.15
CA TRP A 353 0.88 12.41 10.04
C TRP A 353 1.17 13.01 11.42
N GLY A 354 2.41 12.99 11.89
CA GLY A 354 2.82 13.78 13.05
C GLY A 354 2.65 15.28 12.80
N PHE A 355 2.98 15.75 11.58
CA PHE A 355 2.81 17.16 11.22
C PHE A 355 1.35 17.55 10.89
N PHE A 356 0.73 16.90 9.90
CA PHE A 356 -0.62 17.25 9.46
C PHE A 356 -1.70 16.75 10.43
N GLY A 357 -1.54 15.54 10.97
CA GLY A 357 -2.44 15.00 11.99
C GLY A 357 -2.36 15.79 13.30
N GLY A 358 -1.14 16.16 13.73
CA GLY A 358 -0.93 17.07 14.86
C GLY A 358 -1.64 18.42 14.69
N ALA A 359 -1.52 19.05 13.53
CA ALA A 359 -2.20 20.32 13.25
C ALA A 359 -3.73 20.17 13.24
N ILE A 360 -4.27 19.07 12.70
CA ILE A 360 -5.72 18.78 12.73
C ILE A 360 -6.19 18.56 14.17
N CYS A 361 -5.46 17.77 14.96
CA CYS A 361 -5.74 17.54 16.37
C CYS A 361 -5.70 18.85 17.17
N ARG A 362 -4.76 19.76 16.88
CA ARG A 362 -4.68 21.07 17.55
C ARG A 362 -5.88 21.95 17.24
N ILE A 363 -6.29 22.03 15.97
CA ILE A 363 -7.51 22.77 15.57
C ILE A 363 -8.75 22.16 16.24
N ALA A 364 -8.87 20.84 16.26
CA ALA A 364 -9.97 20.15 16.93
C ALA A 364 -9.95 20.40 18.44
N ALA A 365 -8.79 20.33 19.08
CA ALA A 365 -8.61 20.51 20.52
C ALA A 365 -9.14 21.86 20.99
N VAL A 366 -8.66 22.94 20.38
CA VAL A 366 -9.08 24.31 20.75
C VAL A 366 -10.57 24.55 20.44
N GLN A 367 -11.06 24.00 19.32
CA GLN A 367 -12.47 24.12 18.95
C GLN A 367 -13.39 23.40 19.94
N ILE A 368 -13.00 22.24 20.46
CA ILE A 368 -13.84 21.44 21.38
C ILE A 368 -13.76 22.00 22.80
N ALA A 369 -12.56 22.35 23.26
CA ALA A 369 -12.33 22.81 24.62
C ALA A 369 -12.91 24.20 24.86
N ARG A 370 -12.64 25.15 23.96
CA ARG A 370 -12.97 26.58 24.18
C ARG A 370 -14.03 27.13 23.24
N ASN A 371 -14.48 26.35 22.26
CA ASN A 371 -15.37 26.82 21.18
C ASN A 371 -14.75 27.98 20.37
N GLU A 372 -13.42 28.07 20.35
CA GLU A 372 -12.61 29.05 19.62
C GLU A 372 -12.13 28.47 18.28
N ARG A 373 -11.74 29.34 17.34
CA ARG A 373 -11.20 28.92 16.04
C ARG A 373 -9.80 29.50 15.85
N ILE A 374 -8.80 28.64 15.88
CA ILE A 374 -7.41 29.04 15.60
C ILE A 374 -7.14 29.17 14.10
N THR A 375 -6.14 29.96 13.74
CA THR A 375 -5.71 30.10 12.34
C THR A 375 -4.88 28.88 11.89
N LEU A 376 -4.78 28.68 10.58
CA LEU A 376 -3.94 27.60 10.02
C LEU A 376 -2.46 27.80 10.41
N LYS A 377 -2.03 29.06 10.49
CA LYS A 377 -0.65 29.41 10.84
C LYS A 377 -0.33 29.07 12.29
N GLU A 378 -1.23 29.38 13.23
CA GLU A 378 -1.09 29.01 14.64
C GLU A 378 -1.02 27.48 14.81
N ALA A 379 -1.93 26.75 14.18
CA ALA A 379 -1.93 25.29 14.25
C ALA A 379 -0.63 24.67 13.71
N LEU A 380 -0.13 25.16 12.58
CA LEU A 380 1.12 24.69 11.98
C LEU A 380 2.36 25.13 12.77
N ALA A 381 2.35 26.31 13.39
CA ALA A 381 3.43 26.78 14.26
C ALA A 381 3.56 25.88 15.48
N PHE A 382 2.43 25.64 16.18
CA PHE A 382 2.36 24.73 17.33
C PHE A 382 2.94 23.35 17.01
N THR A 383 2.50 22.75 15.89
CA THR A 383 2.99 21.43 15.50
C THR A 383 4.43 21.44 15.02
N ARG A 384 4.90 22.51 14.40
CA ARG A 384 6.31 22.65 13.99
C ARG A 384 7.24 22.71 15.20
N GLU A 385 6.88 23.46 16.23
CA GLU A 385 7.68 23.59 17.46
C GLU A 385 7.80 22.27 18.21
N ARG A 386 6.72 21.47 18.20
CA ARG A 386 6.66 20.16 18.88
C ARG A 386 6.82 18.97 17.92
N PHE A 387 7.33 19.20 16.71
CA PHE A 387 7.38 18.18 15.65
C PHE A 387 8.14 16.92 16.08
N VAL A 388 9.24 17.10 16.82
CA VAL A 388 10.03 16.00 17.38
C VAL A 388 9.20 15.16 18.34
N SER A 389 8.35 15.78 19.17
CA SER A 389 7.47 15.05 20.09
C SER A 389 6.47 14.17 19.34
N TYR A 390 5.85 14.69 18.27
CA TYR A 390 4.92 13.94 17.43
C TYR A 390 5.56 12.76 16.73
N LEU A 391 6.81 12.91 16.27
CA LEU A 391 7.57 11.85 15.60
C LEU A 391 8.10 10.81 16.61
N ALA A 392 8.63 11.26 17.75
CA ALA A 392 9.31 10.40 18.71
C ALA A 392 8.36 9.52 19.53
N ALA A 393 7.16 10.01 19.88
CA ALA A 393 6.19 9.28 20.69
C ALA A 393 5.89 7.86 20.16
N PRO A 394 5.51 7.65 18.87
CA PRO A 394 5.31 6.31 18.32
C PRO A 394 6.62 5.56 18.01
N VAL A 395 7.76 6.24 17.94
CA VAL A 395 9.07 5.61 17.69
C VAL A 395 9.64 4.95 18.95
N PHE A 396 9.38 5.49 20.14
CA PHE A 396 9.87 4.92 21.39
C PHE A 396 9.49 3.44 21.61
N PRO A 397 8.22 3.00 21.41
CA PRO A 397 7.88 1.58 21.46
C PRO A 397 8.69 0.73 20.49
N MET A 398 8.93 1.22 19.26
CA MET A 398 9.71 0.51 18.25
C MET A 398 11.19 0.38 18.65
N VAL A 399 11.76 1.43 19.26
CA VAL A 399 13.13 1.40 19.81
C VAL A 399 13.22 0.41 20.97
N LEU A 400 12.24 0.40 21.89
CA LEU A 400 12.20 -0.54 23.01
C LEU A 400 12.12 -2.00 22.53
N VAL A 401 11.26 -2.29 21.56
CA VAL A 401 11.17 -3.60 20.89
C VAL A 401 12.49 -3.98 20.22
N SER A 402 13.17 -3.01 19.61
CA SER A 402 14.49 -3.24 18.99
C SER A 402 15.56 -3.59 20.04
N ILE A 403 15.55 -2.93 21.20
CA ILE A 403 16.47 -3.24 22.32
C ILE A 403 16.22 -4.67 22.82
N PHE A 404 14.97 -5.05 23.09
CA PHE A 404 14.66 -6.43 23.50
C PHE A 404 15.05 -7.45 22.42
N THR A 405 14.85 -7.12 21.15
CA THR A 405 15.28 -7.97 20.04
C THR A 405 16.81 -8.16 20.05
N LEU A 406 17.59 -7.12 20.30
CA LEU A 406 19.05 -7.23 20.42
C LEU A 406 19.48 -8.12 21.59
N VAL A 407 18.81 -8.02 22.74
CA VAL A 407 19.03 -8.93 23.89
C VAL A 407 18.74 -10.38 23.51
N LEU A 408 17.63 -10.63 22.80
CA LEU A 408 17.25 -11.97 22.32
C LEU A 408 18.19 -12.49 21.23
N ILE A 409 18.81 -11.63 20.42
CA ILE A 409 19.84 -12.05 19.47
C ILE A 409 21.08 -12.58 20.21
N VAL A 410 21.49 -11.92 21.29
CA VAL A 410 22.59 -12.40 22.15
C VAL A 410 22.25 -13.76 22.75
N PHE A 411 20.99 -13.96 23.16
CA PHE A 411 20.50 -15.27 23.61
C PHE A 411 20.66 -16.36 22.53
N GLY A 412 20.24 -16.05 21.29
CA GLY A 412 20.39 -16.96 20.15
C GLY A 412 21.84 -17.30 19.81
N TRP A 413 22.80 -16.40 20.08
CA TRP A 413 24.22 -16.73 19.91
C TRP A 413 24.73 -17.75 20.92
N VAL A 414 24.17 -17.79 22.14
CA VAL A 414 24.52 -18.82 23.13
C VAL A 414 23.91 -20.17 22.76
N GLU A 415 22.67 -20.17 22.23
CA GLU A 415 21.99 -21.36 21.72
C GLU A 415 22.77 -22.05 20.59
N TRP A 416 23.56 -21.29 19.81
CA TRP A 416 24.35 -21.84 18.71
C TRP A 416 25.40 -22.89 19.14
N ILE A 417 25.78 -22.94 20.43
CA ILE A 417 26.74 -23.92 20.93
C ILE A 417 26.04 -25.29 21.10
N PRO A 418 26.45 -26.36 20.37
CA PRO A 418 25.79 -27.66 20.49
C PRO A 418 25.79 -28.21 21.93
N TYR A 419 24.71 -28.89 22.33
CA TYR A 419 24.48 -29.47 23.66
C TYR A 419 24.35 -28.46 24.80
N LEU A 420 25.33 -27.57 24.99
CA LEU A 420 25.28 -26.54 26.04
C LEU A 420 24.20 -25.51 25.75
N GLY A 421 24.11 -25.06 24.49
CA GLY A 421 23.10 -24.14 23.99
C GLY A 421 21.69 -24.72 24.12
N ASP A 422 21.50 -26.01 23.87
CA ASP A 422 20.21 -26.69 24.02
C ASP A 422 19.71 -26.67 25.47
N ILE A 423 20.61 -26.98 26.42
CA ILE A 423 20.30 -26.95 27.86
C ILE A 423 20.06 -25.51 28.32
N PHE A 424 20.92 -24.57 27.91
CA PHE A 424 20.77 -23.15 28.22
C PHE A 424 19.44 -22.60 27.69
N ALA A 425 19.10 -22.89 26.44
CA ALA A 425 17.84 -22.51 25.83
C ALA A 425 16.67 -23.09 26.62
N GLY A 426 16.68 -24.39 26.94
CA GLY A 426 15.63 -25.03 27.72
C GLY A 426 15.41 -24.40 29.12
N VAL A 427 16.49 -24.05 29.82
CA VAL A 427 16.40 -23.46 31.18
C VAL A 427 15.94 -22.00 31.13
N PHE A 428 16.42 -21.22 30.17
CA PHE A 428 16.16 -19.78 30.11
C PHE A 428 15.06 -19.37 29.11
N TRP A 429 14.44 -20.31 28.40
CA TRP A 429 13.30 -20.03 27.52
C TRP A 429 12.15 -19.26 28.19
N PRO A 430 11.83 -19.47 29.49
CA PRO A 430 10.84 -18.64 30.18
C PRO A 430 11.16 -17.13 30.13
N VAL A 431 12.44 -16.75 30.11
CA VAL A 431 12.87 -15.34 29.95
C VAL A 431 12.57 -14.85 28.53
N VAL A 432 12.80 -15.69 27.51
CA VAL A 432 12.46 -15.37 26.11
C VAL A 432 10.96 -15.17 25.95
N ILE A 433 10.13 -16.05 26.54
CA ILE A 433 8.67 -15.91 26.55
C ILE A 433 8.25 -14.61 27.25
N LEU A 434 8.85 -14.29 28.40
CA LEU A 434 8.55 -13.07 29.14
C LEU A 434 8.89 -11.81 28.32
N LEU A 435 10.08 -11.77 27.70
CA LEU A 435 10.49 -10.65 26.84
C LEU A 435 9.58 -10.54 25.60
N GLY A 436 9.23 -11.67 24.98
CA GLY A 436 8.28 -11.70 23.86
C GLY A 436 6.89 -11.20 24.26
N PHE A 437 6.42 -11.53 25.46
CA PHE A 437 5.17 -11.03 26.02
C PHE A 437 5.21 -9.51 26.24
N ILE A 438 6.32 -8.98 26.78
CA ILE A 438 6.52 -7.53 26.94
C ILE A 438 6.52 -6.85 25.56
N MET A 439 7.24 -7.38 24.58
CA MET A 439 7.25 -6.83 23.21
C MET A 439 5.85 -6.83 22.59
N ALA A 440 5.06 -7.89 22.79
CA ALA A 440 3.69 -7.98 22.30
C ALA A 440 2.79 -6.92 22.93
N ILE A 441 2.87 -6.70 24.26
CA ILE A 441 2.13 -5.63 24.92
C ILE A 441 2.56 -4.28 24.36
N VAL A 442 3.86 -4.01 24.27
CA VAL A 442 4.40 -2.74 23.76
C VAL A 442 3.89 -2.45 22.33
N LEU A 443 3.88 -3.45 21.45
CA LEU A 443 3.35 -3.28 20.09
C LEU A 443 1.83 -3.12 20.05
N LEU A 444 1.08 -3.80 20.92
CA LEU A 444 -0.37 -3.65 21.02
C LEU A 444 -0.77 -2.20 21.40
N GLY A 445 0.02 -1.55 22.26
CA GLY A 445 -0.21 -0.16 22.66
C GLY A 445 -0.08 0.85 21.51
N LEU A 446 0.57 0.50 20.38
CA LEU A 446 0.65 1.37 19.20
C LEU A 446 -0.72 1.65 18.55
N ILE A 447 -1.74 0.87 18.87
CA ILE A 447 -3.14 1.19 18.52
C ILE A 447 -3.57 2.55 19.12
N GLY A 448 -2.92 2.99 20.21
CA GLY A 448 -3.08 4.30 20.83
C GLY A 448 -2.31 5.45 20.16
N TRP A 449 -1.61 5.22 19.04
CA TRP A 449 -0.90 6.30 18.31
C TRP A 449 -1.74 7.56 18.04
N PRO A 450 -3.03 7.46 17.66
CA PRO A 450 -3.85 8.64 17.47
C PRO A 450 -4.07 9.44 18.76
N LEU A 451 -4.13 8.75 19.92
CA LEU A 451 -4.21 9.40 21.22
C LEU A 451 -2.90 10.12 21.56
N MET A 452 -1.73 9.56 21.25
CA MET A 452 -0.45 10.27 21.47
C MET A 452 -0.43 11.63 20.77
N THR A 453 -0.89 11.64 19.51
CA THR A 453 -0.97 12.86 18.71
C THR A 453 -2.00 13.83 19.31
N ALA A 454 -3.14 13.32 19.79
CA ALA A 454 -4.12 14.14 20.49
C ALA A 454 -3.55 14.74 21.78
N THR A 455 -2.87 13.95 22.62
CA THR A 455 -2.22 14.38 23.88
C THR A 455 -1.29 15.56 23.67
N ILE A 456 -0.35 15.44 22.72
CA ILE A 456 0.60 16.53 22.42
C ILE A 456 -0.15 17.78 21.96
N SER A 457 -1.23 17.62 21.20
CA SER A 457 -2.02 18.73 20.66
C SER A 457 -2.89 19.43 21.70
N THR A 458 -3.38 18.68 22.69
CA THR A 458 -4.23 19.19 23.76
C THR A 458 -3.41 19.73 24.93
N GLU A 459 -2.27 19.15 25.23
CA GLU A 459 -1.53 19.40 26.47
C GLU A 459 -0.13 19.99 26.26
N GLY A 460 0.38 19.99 25.03
CA GLY A 460 1.70 20.56 24.73
C GLY A 460 2.87 19.78 25.34
N THR A 461 2.64 18.54 25.77
CA THR A 461 3.60 17.71 26.50
C THR A 461 4.68 17.10 25.60
N ASP A 462 5.71 16.53 26.23
CA ASP A 462 6.79 15.84 25.53
C ASP A 462 6.35 14.47 24.96
N SER A 463 7.21 13.86 24.15
CA SER A 463 6.93 12.55 23.53
C SER A 463 6.77 11.39 24.50
N PHE A 464 7.46 11.39 25.65
CA PHE A 464 7.40 10.27 26.59
C PHE A 464 6.15 10.35 27.46
N ASP A 465 5.77 11.55 27.87
CA ASP A 465 4.51 11.81 28.57
C ASP A 465 3.31 11.51 27.67
N ALA A 466 3.34 11.93 26.40
CA ALA A 466 2.30 11.58 25.43
C ALA A 466 2.16 10.05 25.23
N LEU A 467 3.29 9.35 25.14
CA LEU A 467 3.31 7.88 25.07
C LEU A 467 2.72 7.26 26.35
N SER A 468 3.19 7.67 27.52
CA SER A 468 2.81 7.06 28.79
C SER A 468 1.31 7.22 29.07
N ARG A 469 0.75 8.41 28.83
CA ARG A 469 -0.69 8.68 29.00
C ARG A 469 -1.55 7.92 28.01
N SER A 470 -1.19 7.93 26.73
CA SER A 470 -1.93 7.19 25.71
C SER A 470 -1.97 5.68 26.01
N TYR A 471 -0.85 5.09 26.44
CA TYR A 471 -0.78 3.68 26.85
C TYR A 471 -1.61 3.45 28.12
N SER A 472 -1.48 4.33 29.11
CA SER A 472 -2.25 4.27 30.36
C SER A 472 -3.75 4.24 30.07
N TYR A 473 -4.25 5.17 29.25
CA TYR A 473 -5.68 5.25 28.91
C TYR A 473 -6.17 4.01 28.16
N VAL A 474 -5.38 3.50 27.21
CA VAL A 474 -5.73 2.28 26.46
C VAL A 474 -5.81 1.06 27.38
N TYR A 475 -4.90 0.92 28.35
CA TYR A 475 -4.86 -0.26 29.22
C TYR A 475 -5.72 -0.16 30.48
N GLN A 476 -5.94 1.03 31.02
CA GLN A 476 -6.76 1.23 32.21
C GLN A 476 -8.26 1.17 31.88
N ALA A 477 -8.66 1.68 30.72
CA ALA A 477 -10.06 1.73 30.30
C ALA A 477 -10.27 1.14 28.89
N PRO A 478 -9.84 -0.12 28.63
CA PRO A 478 -9.83 -0.71 27.28
C PRO A 478 -11.23 -0.82 26.68
N TRP A 479 -12.25 -1.14 27.48
CA TRP A 479 -13.63 -1.24 26.99
C TRP A 479 -14.24 0.10 26.65
N GLN A 480 -13.94 1.15 27.41
CA GLN A 480 -14.37 2.52 27.08
C GLN A 480 -13.68 3.00 25.81
N TYR A 481 -12.36 2.78 25.70
CA TYR A 481 -11.61 3.12 24.48
C TYR A 481 -12.17 2.41 23.25
N LEU A 482 -12.42 1.10 23.34
CA LEU A 482 -13.00 0.32 22.25
C LEU A 482 -14.44 0.74 21.94
N TRP A 483 -15.26 1.04 22.94
CA TRP A 483 -16.62 1.54 22.76
C TRP A 483 -16.64 2.89 22.04
N TYR A 484 -15.79 3.84 22.46
CA TYR A 484 -15.72 5.15 21.82
C TYR A 484 -15.22 5.06 20.37
N ASN A 485 -14.21 4.23 20.09
CA ASN A 485 -13.76 3.97 18.73
C ASN A 485 -14.85 3.27 17.91
N PHE A 486 -15.57 2.30 18.46
CA PHE A 486 -16.67 1.61 17.78
C PHE A 486 -17.77 2.59 17.36
N VAL A 487 -18.23 3.44 18.28
CA VAL A 487 -19.24 4.47 18.00
C VAL A 487 -18.71 5.48 16.98
N ALA A 488 -17.45 5.93 17.11
CA ALA A 488 -16.84 6.88 16.19
C ALA A 488 -16.70 6.29 14.77
N VAL A 489 -16.31 5.03 14.63
CA VAL A 489 -16.20 4.35 13.33
C VAL A 489 -17.57 4.13 12.70
N LEU A 490 -18.56 3.67 13.47
CA LEU A 490 -19.91 3.45 12.96
C LEU A 490 -20.53 4.76 12.46
N TYR A 491 -20.44 5.83 13.27
CA TYR A 491 -20.93 7.14 12.87
C TYR A 491 -20.16 7.70 11.68
N GLY A 492 -18.82 7.61 11.71
CA GLY A 492 -17.96 8.04 10.63
C GLY A 492 -18.27 7.35 9.31
N ALA A 493 -18.67 6.07 9.33
CA ALA A 493 -18.92 5.31 8.11
C ALA A 493 -20.20 5.79 7.43
N VAL A 494 -21.22 6.14 8.22
CA VAL A 494 -22.42 6.82 7.72
C VAL A 494 -22.08 8.19 7.11
N LEU A 495 -21.13 8.93 7.70
CA LEU A 495 -20.73 10.25 7.21
C LEU A 495 -19.89 10.17 5.92
N VAL A 496 -18.93 9.25 5.83
CA VAL A 496 -18.14 9.02 4.61
C VAL A 496 -19.06 8.57 3.49
N PHE A 497 -20.02 7.67 3.78
CA PHE A 497 -21.04 7.29 2.82
C PHE A 497 -21.84 8.50 2.33
N PHE A 498 -22.33 9.32 3.27
CA PHE A 498 -23.12 10.51 2.93
C PHE A 498 -22.31 11.52 2.10
N ILE A 499 -21.07 11.81 2.47
CA ILE A 499 -20.22 12.76 1.75
C ILE A 499 -19.81 12.20 0.39
N GLY A 500 -19.43 10.93 0.32
CA GLY A 500 -19.11 10.23 -0.93
C GLY A 500 -20.31 10.22 -1.87
N PHE A 501 -21.51 9.93 -1.36
CA PHE A 501 -22.77 10.01 -2.09
C PHE A 501 -23.04 11.43 -2.60
N MET A 502 -23.02 12.43 -1.72
CA MET A 502 -23.34 13.82 -2.07
C MET A 502 -22.34 14.41 -3.06
N ALA A 503 -21.04 14.13 -2.90
CA ALA A 503 -20.01 14.56 -3.84
C ALA A 503 -20.17 13.87 -5.20
N SER A 504 -20.44 12.56 -5.21
CA SER A 504 -20.72 11.81 -6.45
C SER A 504 -21.97 12.35 -7.15
N ALA A 505 -23.05 12.60 -6.40
CA ALA A 505 -24.28 13.17 -6.91
C ALA A 505 -24.05 14.58 -7.48
N MET A 506 -23.28 15.42 -6.79
CA MET A 506 -22.95 16.77 -7.25
C MET A 506 -22.27 16.77 -8.63
N VAL A 507 -21.21 15.96 -8.79
CA VAL A 507 -20.49 15.89 -10.08
C VAL A 507 -21.34 15.21 -11.15
N PHE A 508 -22.06 14.14 -10.79
CA PHE A 508 -22.95 13.44 -11.71
C PHE A 508 -24.08 14.36 -12.22
N LEU A 509 -24.75 15.11 -11.34
CA LEU A 509 -25.82 16.03 -11.73
C LEU A 509 -25.30 17.21 -12.56
N GLY A 510 -24.12 17.74 -12.23
CA GLY A 510 -23.47 18.76 -13.04
C GLY A 510 -23.18 18.25 -14.46
N LYS A 511 -22.59 17.05 -14.58
CA LYS A 511 -22.34 16.38 -15.86
C LYS A 511 -23.63 16.07 -16.61
N TRP A 512 -24.63 15.53 -15.93
CA TRP A 512 -25.95 15.20 -16.49
C TRP A 512 -26.64 16.46 -17.05
N GLY A 513 -26.60 17.58 -16.33
CA GLY A 513 -27.12 18.86 -16.79
C GLY A 513 -26.48 19.31 -18.10
N VAL A 514 -25.15 19.23 -18.21
CA VAL A 514 -24.43 19.52 -19.47
C VAL A 514 -24.80 18.54 -20.58
N SER A 515 -24.88 17.24 -20.28
CA SER A 515 -25.24 16.20 -21.26
C SER A 515 -26.66 16.32 -21.80
N SER A 516 -27.54 17.03 -21.09
CA SER A 516 -28.94 17.23 -21.49
C SER A 516 -29.09 18.25 -22.63
N ALA A 517 -28.02 18.95 -23.02
CA ALA A 517 -28.06 19.87 -24.15
C ALA A 517 -28.33 19.11 -25.48
N PRO A 518 -29.37 19.49 -26.24
CA PRO A 518 -29.72 18.81 -27.48
C PRO A 518 -28.58 18.79 -28.50
N GLY A 519 -28.36 17.63 -29.12
CA GLY A 519 -27.42 17.48 -30.23
C GLY A 519 -25.97 17.15 -29.84
N LEU A 520 -25.63 17.10 -28.54
CA LEU A 520 -24.30 16.67 -28.07
C LEU A 520 -24.07 15.17 -28.25
N ALA A 521 -25.02 14.34 -27.80
CA ALA A 521 -24.94 12.90 -27.96
C ALA A 521 -25.16 12.53 -29.44
N LYS A 522 -24.26 11.73 -30.01
CA LYS A 522 -24.38 11.22 -31.38
C LYS A 522 -24.25 9.70 -31.39
N ALA A 523 -24.86 9.07 -32.41
CA ALA A 523 -24.74 7.63 -32.62
C ALA A 523 -23.35 7.22 -33.17
N ASN A 524 -22.62 8.16 -33.79
CA ASN A 524 -21.29 7.94 -34.35
C ASN A 524 -20.21 8.48 -33.41
N GLU A 525 -19.22 7.65 -33.09
CA GLU A 525 -18.09 7.94 -32.20
C GLU A 525 -17.35 9.23 -32.58
N ALA A 526 -17.11 9.45 -33.88
CA ALA A 526 -16.32 10.58 -34.37
C ALA A 526 -16.98 11.95 -34.13
N SER A 527 -18.30 11.96 -33.98
CA SER A 527 -19.11 13.17 -33.86
C SER A 527 -19.69 13.37 -32.47
N ASP A 528 -19.50 12.41 -31.57
CA ASP A 528 -20.05 12.45 -30.22
C ASP A 528 -19.36 13.55 -29.39
N ARG A 529 -20.19 14.35 -28.73
CA ARG A 529 -19.76 15.46 -27.86
C ARG A 529 -20.44 15.37 -26.50
N GLU A 530 -21.01 14.22 -26.16
CA GLU A 530 -21.51 13.96 -24.81
C GLU A 530 -20.33 14.05 -23.81
N PRO A 531 -20.48 14.76 -22.68
CA PRO A 531 -19.34 15.17 -21.85
C PRO A 531 -18.63 14.03 -21.10
N SER A 532 -18.99 12.75 -21.29
CA SER A 532 -18.29 11.62 -20.65
C SER A 532 -16.80 11.60 -20.98
N TYR A 533 -16.40 11.97 -22.20
CA TYR A 533 -14.97 11.98 -22.57
C TYR A 533 -14.13 12.92 -21.70
N LEU A 534 -14.73 13.95 -21.09
CA LEU A 534 -14.05 14.84 -20.16
C LEU A 534 -13.64 14.12 -18.86
N PHE A 535 -14.30 13.01 -18.54
CA PHE A 535 -14.03 12.18 -17.36
C PHE A 535 -13.17 10.96 -17.69
N TYR A 536 -12.51 10.93 -18.85
CA TYR A 536 -11.58 9.88 -19.24
C TYR A 536 -10.51 9.61 -18.17
N TYR A 537 -9.96 10.69 -17.60
CA TYR A 537 -8.96 10.64 -16.53
C TYR A 537 -9.54 10.86 -15.13
N ALA A 538 -10.84 10.66 -14.91
CA ALA A 538 -11.44 10.82 -13.59
C ALA A 538 -10.91 9.74 -12.60
N PRO A 539 -10.98 9.99 -11.27
CA PRO A 539 -10.52 9.02 -10.26
C PRO A 539 -11.24 7.67 -10.41
N THR A 540 -10.51 6.56 -10.34
CA THR A 540 -11.09 5.21 -10.34
C THR A 540 -11.47 4.74 -8.94
N SER A 541 -10.89 5.35 -7.90
CA SER A 541 -11.27 5.17 -6.51
C SER A 541 -12.74 5.55 -6.28
N PHE A 542 -13.44 4.80 -5.42
CA PHE A 542 -14.89 4.87 -5.23
C PHE A 542 -15.71 4.82 -6.53
N GLY A 543 -15.19 4.21 -7.62
CA GLY A 543 -15.89 4.08 -8.90
C GLY A 543 -16.34 5.42 -9.52
N TRP A 544 -15.65 6.53 -9.22
CA TRP A 544 -16.03 7.86 -9.73
C TRP A 544 -16.01 7.92 -11.26
N ARG A 545 -14.94 7.40 -11.88
CA ARG A 545 -14.86 7.27 -13.34
C ARG A 545 -16.01 6.44 -13.89
N ASP A 546 -16.27 5.27 -13.28
CA ASP A 546 -17.36 4.36 -13.71
C ASP A 546 -18.72 5.06 -13.68
N LEU A 547 -19.00 5.86 -12.64
CA LEU A 547 -20.20 6.69 -12.54
C LEU A 547 -20.25 7.75 -13.65
N LEU A 548 -19.16 8.49 -13.84
CA LEU A 548 -19.15 9.68 -14.68
C LEU A 548 -19.14 9.38 -16.17
N ILE A 549 -18.66 8.20 -16.59
CA ILE A 549 -18.75 7.76 -17.98
C ILE A 549 -19.98 6.87 -18.25
N SER A 550 -20.76 6.56 -17.21
CA SER A 550 -21.81 5.53 -17.26
C SER A 550 -22.92 5.74 -18.30
N SER A 551 -23.14 6.98 -18.75
CA SER A 551 -24.18 7.34 -19.73
C SER A 551 -23.72 7.28 -21.19
N SER A 552 -22.41 7.17 -21.45
CA SER A 552 -21.92 7.07 -22.82
C SER A 552 -22.19 5.67 -23.39
N PRO A 553 -22.71 5.54 -24.62
CA PRO A 553 -22.92 4.25 -25.27
C PRO A 553 -21.60 3.62 -25.75
N PHE A 554 -20.50 4.36 -25.73
CA PHE A 554 -19.19 3.95 -26.24
C PHE A 554 -18.27 3.40 -25.15
N VAL A 555 -18.86 2.83 -24.11
CA VAL A 555 -18.18 2.30 -22.92
C VAL A 555 -18.39 0.80 -22.84
N GLU A 556 -17.32 0.08 -22.56
CA GLU A 556 -17.31 -1.36 -22.34
C GLU A 556 -16.79 -1.69 -20.93
N ILE A 557 -17.11 -2.90 -20.47
CA ILE A 557 -16.62 -3.40 -19.18
C ILE A 557 -15.30 -4.13 -19.44
N ARG A 558 -14.22 -3.66 -18.81
CA ARG A 558 -12.90 -4.30 -18.83
C ARG A 558 -12.50 -4.71 -17.42
N LYS A 559 -11.76 -5.83 -17.33
CA LYS A 559 -11.24 -6.33 -16.06
C LYS A 559 -9.98 -5.57 -15.69
N GLU A 560 -10.01 -4.85 -14.57
CA GLU A 560 -8.86 -4.20 -13.96
C GLU A 560 -8.29 -5.12 -12.88
N THR A 561 -6.97 -5.27 -12.83
CA THR A 561 -6.28 -6.00 -11.76
C THR A 561 -5.91 -5.05 -10.63
N LEU A 562 -6.30 -5.40 -9.41
CA LEU A 562 -5.99 -4.66 -8.19
C LEU A 562 -4.59 -5.00 -7.64
N PRO A 563 -4.01 -4.12 -6.80
CA PRO A 563 -2.76 -4.36 -6.07
C PRO A 563 -2.68 -5.67 -5.27
N ASP A 564 -3.81 -6.28 -4.91
CA ASP A 564 -3.86 -7.55 -4.19
C ASP A 564 -4.00 -8.78 -5.10
N GLY A 565 -3.98 -8.58 -6.42
CA GLY A 565 -4.15 -9.63 -7.43
C GLY A 565 -5.60 -9.96 -7.79
N ARG A 566 -6.60 -9.36 -7.13
CA ARG A 566 -8.01 -9.54 -7.50
C ARG A 566 -8.33 -8.80 -8.79
N THR A 567 -9.24 -9.34 -9.59
CA THR A 567 -9.76 -8.67 -10.79
C THR A 567 -11.15 -8.11 -10.52
N ILE A 568 -11.37 -6.86 -10.89
CA ILE A 568 -12.67 -6.18 -10.78
C ILE A 568 -13.13 -5.66 -12.14
N ASP A 569 -14.44 -5.51 -12.29
CA ASP A 569 -15.04 -5.00 -13.51
C ASP A 569 -15.08 -3.46 -13.46
N ARG A 570 -14.43 -2.81 -14.42
CA ARG A 570 -14.42 -1.35 -14.60
C ARG A 570 -15.00 -0.95 -15.93
N ARG A 571 -15.58 0.24 -15.98
CA ARG A 571 -16.04 0.84 -17.23
C ARG A 571 -14.88 1.61 -17.88
N GLU A 572 -14.68 1.39 -19.17
CA GLU A 572 -13.71 2.12 -19.97
C GLU A 572 -14.23 2.41 -21.37
N PHE A 573 -13.67 3.41 -22.05
CA PHE A 573 -14.05 3.71 -23.41
C PHE A 573 -13.60 2.61 -24.37
N THR A 574 -14.47 2.29 -25.34
CA THR A 574 -14.12 1.38 -26.44
C THR A 574 -12.90 1.92 -27.19
N LYS A 575 -12.02 1.02 -27.64
CA LYS A 575 -10.80 1.40 -28.36
C LYS A 575 -11.11 2.27 -29.60
N LYS A 576 -12.20 1.96 -30.30
CA LYS A 576 -12.67 2.74 -31.45
C LYS A 576 -13.02 4.19 -31.07
N TYR A 577 -13.61 4.42 -29.90
CA TYR A 577 -13.89 5.78 -29.44
C TYR A 577 -12.62 6.53 -29.07
N GLU A 578 -11.67 5.87 -28.40
CA GLU A 578 -10.37 6.44 -28.04
C GLU A 578 -9.57 6.89 -29.27
N GLU A 579 -9.59 6.11 -30.35
CA GLU A 579 -8.93 6.46 -31.63
C GLU A 579 -9.47 7.76 -32.26
N HIS A 580 -10.73 8.11 -31.99
CA HIS A 580 -11.36 9.35 -32.48
C HIS A 580 -11.21 10.53 -31.50
N MET A 581 -10.63 10.33 -30.31
CA MET A 581 -10.39 11.43 -29.38
C MET A 581 -9.27 12.33 -29.90
N SER A 582 -9.65 13.55 -30.31
CA SER A 582 -8.69 14.58 -30.68
C SER A 582 -7.81 15.01 -29.50
N GLY A 583 -6.63 15.59 -29.77
CA GLY A 583 -5.77 16.17 -28.74
C GLY A 583 -6.47 17.22 -27.86
N ALA A 584 -7.38 18.00 -28.45
CA ALA A 584 -8.20 18.97 -27.71
C ALA A 584 -9.14 18.30 -26.69
N ASN A 585 -9.69 17.12 -27.02
CA ASN A 585 -10.51 16.35 -26.09
C ASN A 585 -9.68 15.87 -24.89
N HIS A 586 -8.47 15.38 -25.13
CA HIS A 586 -7.55 14.99 -24.04
C HIS A 586 -7.14 16.19 -23.16
N ILE A 587 -6.90 17.36 -23.76
CA ILE A 587 -6.60 18.59 -23.00
C ILE A 587 -7.80 18.97 -22.13
N GLY A 588 -9.01 18.99 -22.70
CA GLY A 588 -10.24 19.26 -21.95
C GLY A 588 -10.44 18.28 -20.79
N ALA A 589 -10.23 16.99 -21.04
CA ALA A 589 -10.31 15.95 -20.02
C ALA A 589 -9.27 16.15 -18.90
N ARG A 590 -8.03 16.55 -19.22
CA ARG A 590 -7.00 16.87 -18.22
C ARG A 590 -7.34 18.11 -17.40
N LEU A 591 -7.98 19.12 -17.98
CA LEU A 591 -8.42 20.29 -17.23
C LEU A 591 -9.55 19.92 -16.25
N VAL A 592 -10.50 19.08 -16.66
CA VAL A 592 -11.56 18.56 -15.78
C VAL A 592 -10.99 17.62 -14.72
N GLN A 593 -9.96 16.84 -15.06
CA GLN A 593 -9.24 15.97 -14.13
C GLN A 593 -8.71 16.74 -12.93
N VAL A 594 -8.07 17.90 -13.13
CA VAL A 594 -7.54 18.72 -12.02
C VAL A 594 -8.62 19.04 -10.98
N TRP A 595 -9.76 19.57 -11.42
CA TRP A 595 -10.86 19.93 -10.52
C TRP A 595 -11.50 18.72 -9.86
N THR A 596 -11.69 17.64 -10.62
CA THR A 596 -12.26 16.39 -10.10
C THR A 596 -11.32 15.76 -9.07
N TYR A 597 -10.01 15.83 -9.27
CA TYR A 597 -9.00 15.29 -8.35
C TYR A 597 -8.92 16.09 -7.06
N VAL A 598 -8.99 17.42 -7.14
CA VAL A 598 -9.05 18.30 -5.96
C VAL A 598 -10.30 18.00 -5.15
N LEU A 599 -11.46 17.95 -5.79
CA LEU A 599 -12.72 17.62 -5.12
C LEU A 599 -12.67 16.22 -4.48
N PHE A 600 -12.19 15.22 -5.22
CA PHE A 600 -12.04 13.86 -4.72
C PHE A 600 -11.10 13.80 -3.51
N LEU A 601 -9.98 14.52 -3.55
CA LEU A 601 -9.03 14.58 -2.46
C LEU A 601 -9.63 15.23 -1.20
N LEU A 602 -10.55 16.19 -1.34
CA LEU A 602 -11.32 16.73 -0.22
C LEU A 602 -12.31 15.70 0.37
N VAL A 603 -12.92 14.87 -0.48
CA VAL A 603 -13.82 13.77 -0.04
C VAL A 603 -13.04 12.74 0.77
N VAL A 604 -11.90 12.27 0.28
CA VAL A 604 -11.03 11.34 1.04
C VAL A 604 -10.41 12.04 2.25
N GLY A 605 -10.04 13.32 2.10
CA GLY A 605 -9.53 14.17 3.16
C GLY A 605 -10.51 14.34 4.33
N PHE A 606 -11.82 14.27 4.08
CA PHE A 606 -12.81 14.22 5.16
C PHE A 606 -12.61 13.00 6.07
N GLY A 607 -12.38 11.80 5.52
CA GLY A 607 -12.16 10.59 6.33
C GLY A 607 -10.97 10.74 7.27
N TYR A 608 -9.86 11.28 6.76
CA TYR A 608 -8.66 11.59 7.55
C TYR A 608 -8.88 12.72 8.57
N SER A 609 -9.56 13.80 8.18
CA SER A 609 -9.94 14.90 9.09
C SER A 609 -10.83 14.39 10.24
N TYR A 610 -11.79 13.53 9.92
CA TYR A 610 -12.68 12.89 10.87
C TYR A 610 -11.92 11.96 11.82
N PHE A 611 -11.01 11.13 11.30
CA PHE A 611 -10.16 10.25 12.11
C PHE A 611 -9.44 11.05 13.22
N TRP A 612 -8.65 12.06 12.86
CA TRP A 612 -7.90 12.87 13.82
C TRP A 612 -8.80 13.69 14.78
N SER A 613 -9.89 14.25 14.25
CA SER A 613 -10.86 15.01 15.07
C SER A 613 -11.56 14.09 16.08
N SER A 614 -11.95 12.89 15.66
CA SER A 614 -12.59 11.90 16.53
C SER A 614 -11.61 11.36 17.57
N SER A 615 -10.34 11.11 17.22
CA SER A 615 -9.30 10.73 18.18
C SER A 615 -9.07 11.82 19.23
N THR A 616 -9.17 13.10 18.86
CA THR A 616 -9.09 14.22 19.81
C THR A 616 -10.29 14.24 20.77
N ILE A 617 -11.51 13.99 20.28
CA ILE A 617 -12.70 13.88 21.13
C ILE A 617 -12.60 12.66 22.07
N ILE A 618 -12.13 11.52 21.55
CA ILE A 618 -11.91 10.31 22.33
C ILE A 618 -10.87 10.57 23.42
N TYR A 619 -9.81 11.32 23.12
CA TYR A 619 -8.82 11.74 24.12
C TYR A 619 -9.46 12.54 25.25
N PHE A 620 -10.25 13.57 24.95
CA PHE A 620 -10.97 14.34 25.96
C PHE A 620 -11.93 13.47 26.80
N LEU A 621 -12.63 12.53 26.16
CA LEU A 621 -13.56 11.62 26.84
C LEU A 621 -12.83 10.65 27.77
N ILE A 622 -11.72 10.08 27.31
CA ILE A 622 -10.98 9.07 28.08
C ILE A 622 -10.20 9.71 29.22
N ARG A 623 -9.55 10.86 29.02
CA ARG A 623 -8.84 11.56 30.11
C ARG A 623 -9.81 12.02 31.20
N GLN A 624 -11.01 12.45 30.83
CA GLN A 624 -12.01 12.80 31.85
C GLN A 624 -12.58 11.57 32.55
N HIS A 625 -12.65 10.43 31.86
CA HIS A 625 -13.11 9.19 32.48
C HIS A 625 -12.09 8.64 33.49
N VAL A 626 -10.80 8.76 33.17
CA VAL A 626 -9.70 8.17 33.94
C VAL A 626 -9.14 9.14 34.99
N ASP A 627 -8.90 10.39 34.62
CA ASP A 627 -8.22 11.40 35.45
C ASP A 627 -9.16 12.49 36.00
N ASP A 628 -10.46 12.45 35.64
CA ASP A 628 -11.45 13.50 35.93
C ASP A 628 -11.04 14.91 35.41
N THR A 629 -10.06 15.01 34.50
CA THR A 629 -9.65 16.26 33.86
C THR A 629 -10.78 16.81 32.97
N PRO A 630 -11.20 18.08 33.14
CA PRO A 630 -12.30 18.64 32.40
C PRO A 630 -11.93 18.91 30.93
N MET A 631 -12.91 18.99 30.03
CA MET A 631 -12.66 19.06 28.58
C MET A 631 -12.28 20.44 28.06
N ASP A 632 -12.52 21.49 28.85
CA ASP A 632 -12.22 22.88 28.54
C ASP A 632 -10.74 23.23 28.74
N GLU A 633 -9.99 22.37 29.42
CA GLU A 633 -8.55 22.51 29.64
C GLU A 633 -7.76 22.15 28.37
N VAL A 634 -7.10 23.13 27.77
CA VAL A 634 -6.22 22.96 26.62
C VAL A 634 -5.01 23.89 26.77
N HIS A 635 -3.81 23.36 26.56
CA HIS A 635 -2.57 24.11 26.70
C HIS A 635 -2.55 25.32 25.76
N GLN A 636 -2.15 26.48 26.29
CA GLN A 636 -2.01 27.76 25.59
C GLN A 636 -0.54 28.19 25.60
N GLU A 637 -0.07 28.76 24.49
CA GLU A 637 1.29 29.32 24.41
C GLU A 637 1.42 30.65 25.19
N ASP A 638 0.29 31.35 25.43
CA ASP A 638 0.28 32.65 26.13
C ASP A 638 0.49 32.51 27.66
N GLU A 639 0.15 31.36 28.29
CA GLU A 639 0.38 31.13 29.72
C GLU A 639 1.88 31.00 30.06
N ASP A 640 2.72 30.56 29.11
CA ASP A 640 4.18 30.45 29.29
C ASP A 640 4.89 31.82 29.20
N LEU A 641 4.22 32.86 28.67
CA LEU A 641 4.75 34.23 28.62
C LEU A 641 4.44 35.03 29.89
N ASP A 642 3.40 34.64 30.62
CA ASP A 642 2.94 35.32 31.84
C ASP A 642 3.39 34.64 33.15
N ASP A 643 4.05 33.47 33.08
CA ASP A 643 4.66 32.82 34.25
C ASP A 643 6.17 33.20 34.41
N PRO A 644 6.51 34.18 35.29
CA PRO A 644 7.90 34.54 35.55
C PRO A 644 8.75 33.40 36.15
N PHE A 645 8.16 32.25 36.51
CA PHE A 645 8.87 31.10 37.08
C PHE A 645 9.34 30.05 36.05
N LEU A 646 8.94 30.14 34.77
CA LEU A 646 9.32 29.18 33.72
C LEU A 646 10.57 29.58 32.91
N LYS A 647 11.23 30.71 33.22
CA LYS A 647 12.56 30.98 32.66
C LYS A 647 13.57 29.98 33.23
N PRO A 648 14.41 29.32 32.41
CA PRO A 648 15.52 28.51 32.91
C PRO A 648 16.46 29.41 33.71
N VAL A 649 16.38 29.34 35.04
CA VAL A 649 17.39 29.92 35.90
C VAL A 649 18.66 29.11 35.65
N ALA A 650 19.67 29.75 35.07
CA ALA A 650 21.00 29.19 34.96
C ALA A 650 21.41 28.65 36.34
N ALA A 651 21.81 27.38 36.39
CA ALA A 651 22.18 26.70 37.63
C ALA A 651 23.18 27.55 38.44
N PRO A 652 22.91 27.82 39.73
CA PRO A 652 23.90 28.45 40.60
C PRO A 652 25.16 27.56 40.69
N PRO A 653 26.37 28.13 40.71
CA PRO A 653 27.58 27.34 40.89
C PRO A 653 27.54 26.59 42.22
N ALA A 654 27.94 25.32 42.17
CA ALA A 654 27.86 24.38 43.28
C ALA A 654 28.44 24.95 44.58
N ALA A 655 27.58 25.16 45.58
CA ALA A 655 27.99 25.45 46.95
C ALA A 655 28.27 24.14 47.70
N THR A 656 29.37 24.15 48.42
CA THR A 656 29.97 23.09 49.23
C THR A 656 28.99 22.38 50.19
N ALA A 657 29.19 21.06 50.36
CA ALA A 657 28.42 20.18 51.21
C ALA A 657 28.33 20.66 52.69
N PRO A 658 27.16 20.57 53.35
CA PRO A 658 27.02 20.84 54.78
C PRO A 658 27.46 19.64 55.65
N PRO A 659 28.01 19.85 56.86
CA PRO A 659 28.35 18.77 57.79
C PRO A 659 27.10 18.16 58.48
N PRO A 660 27.21 16.96 59.06
CA PRO A 660 26.06 16.13 59.44
C PRO A 660 25.32 16.66 60.69
N GLN A 661 23.98 16.60 60.67
CA GLN A 661 23.11 17.01 61.78
C GLN A 661 23.07 15.98 62.92
N GLY A 662 23.38 16.42 64.13
CA GLY A 662 23.06 15.75 65.40
C GLY A 662 21.64 16.09 65.89
N LYS A 663 21.00 15.13 66.58
CA LYS A 663 19.60 15.15 67.06
C LYS A 663 19.30 16.28 68.07
N PRO A 664 18.02 16.70 68.20
CA PRO A 664 17.63 17.95 68.84
C PRO A 664 17.47 17.87 70.36
N GLY A 665 17.88 18.94 71.05
CA GLY A 665 17.47 19.23 72.42
C GLY A 665 18.42 20.19 73.15
N THR A 666 18.04 21.47 73.26
CA THR A 666 18.11 22.36 74.46
C THR A 666 18.29 23.86 74.09
N LEU A 667 17.18 24.59 74.26
CA LEU A 667 16.98 25.94 74.81
C LEU A 667 18.08 27.04 74.77
N SER A 668 17.63 28.21 74.27
CA SER A 668 17.90 29.60 74.73
C SER A 668 19.26 30.21 74.32
N LEU A 669 19.40 31.49 73.94
CA LEU A 669 18.92 32.75 74.52
C LEU A 669 18.81 33.88 73.47
N ASN A 670 17.83 34.76 73.66
CA ASN A 670 17.68 36.06 72.99
C ASN A 670 18.84 37.01 73.30
N VAL A 671 19.27 37.81 72.32
CA VAL A 671 19.76 39.17 72.55
C VAL A 671 19.20 40.09 71.47
N VAL A 672 18.73 41.25 71.93
CA VAL A 672 17.94 42.27 71.23
C VAL A 672 18.83 43.45 70.81
N GLU A 673 18.48 44.03 69.64
CA GLU A 673 18.69 45.40 69.12
C GLU A 673 20.09 46.00 68.83
N ALA A 674 20.20 46.65 67.66
CA ALA A 674 20.18 48.13 67.57
C ALA A 674 19.93 48.63 66.11
N PRO A 675 19.18 49.74 65.90
CA PRO A 675 18.80 50.26 64.58
C PRO A 675 19.68 51.49 64.13
N PRO A 676 19.42 52.15 62.98
CA PRO A 676 20.35 52.33 61.84
C PRO A 676 21.17 53.64 61.87
N ALA A 677 22.24 53.70 61.06
CA ALA A 677 22.98 54.93 60.77
C ALA A 677 23.10 55.19 59.26
N ALA A 678 22.93 56.46 58.89
CA ALA A 678 22.77 57.01 57.56
C ALA A 678 24.08 57.19 56.77
N ALA A 679 23.88 57.51 55.49
CA ALA A 679 24.82 57.60 54.36
C ALA A 679 26.12 58.42 54.53
N SER A 680 27.11 58.07 53.71
CA SER A 680 28.24 58.93 53.33
C SER A 680 28.64 58.66 51.87
N ALA A 681 28.90 59.76 51.16
CA ALA A 681 29.04 59.92 49.71
C ALA A 681 30.27 59.25 49.07
N ALA A 682 30.21 59.06 47.75
CA ALA A 682 31.34 58.81 46.86
C ALA A 682 31.50 59.98 45.85
N PRO A 683 32.73 60.36 45.44
CA PRO A 683 32.99 61.59 44.68
C PRO A 683 32.98 61.42 43.15
N GLU A 684 32.62 62.50 42.45
CA GLU A 684 32.66 62.66 40.98
C GLU A 684 34.07 62.89 40.40
N PRO A 685 34.28 62.53 39.12
CA PRO A 685 35.05 63.37 38.19
C PRO A 685 34.34 63.59 36.82
N PRO A 686 34.83 64.51 35.96
CA PRO A 686 34.02 65.59 35.38
C PRO A 686 33.52 65.42 33.94
N GLU A 687 32.59 66.34 33.61
CA GLU A 687 31.95 66.68 32.33
C GLU A 687 32.85 66.71 31.07
N ASN A 688 32.22 66.39 29.93
CA ASN A 688 32.49 66.99 28.63
C ASN A 688 31.22 66.98 27.73
N PRO A 689 31.10 67.91 26.77
CA PRO A 689 29.86 68.65 26.47
C PRO A 689 29.03 68.07 25.28
N PRO A 690 27.86 68.67 24.96
CA PRO A 690 26.77 67.96 24.31
C PRO A 690 26.65 68.17 22.80
N ALA A 691 25.78 67.32 22.23
CA ALA A 691 24.89 67.53 21.09
C ALA A 691 25.46 67.45 19.65
N GLY A 692 24.87 66.49 18.92
CA GLY A 692 24.84 66.35 17.47
C GLY A 692 23.81 65.30 17.10
#